data_AF-A0AA36G956-F1
#
_entry.id   AF-A0AA36G956-F1
#
_cell.length_a   1.000
_cell.length_b   1.000
_cell.length_c   1.000
_cell.angle_alpha   90.00
_cell.angle_beta   90.00
_cell.angle_gamma   90.00
#
_symmetry.space_group_name_H-M   'P 1'
#
loop_
_entity.id
_entity.type
_entity.pdbx_description
1 polymer ?
#
loop_
_entity_poly.entity_id
_entity_poly.type
_entity_poly.pdbx_seq_one_letter_code
_entity_poly.pdbx_strand_id
1 'polypeptide(L)'
;MVCERVKVDDVWMDAQPLGQKLKFPNGRAAPNRLLKSAMTEKLARFSEDLAERGTPTPQLVNLYEKFGHGGWGLILTGNIMTHPTNLEAAGNVVVCKENDNPNFHGMLRYMAQAGRSKGALMIAQVGNAGRQTPYAINPSPMSASDVQLVFPAGTGMRFGKPQPLTTSEIKTEVIDRFVYAAQALKNAGFDGIQLHAAHGYLLSQFLAPTTNKRTDEYGGGAENRFRIVREVYQAIRSAIPETSGFLVGIKFNSVEFQKDGLTMQDAKTMCGMIEDLGFDFIELSGGTYEHIEMHHTRDSTRAREAFFLEFADKIRPLFSKTKVYVTGGFRTVPGMCKALASDACEGVGIARPAAQEPDLAKKLLDGVVKSAADSKLDPTNFILGMIAANTQMAQASWTPVSACEGDICHGIVDLSDAKTFEKYMQAALVYIGEFIQAADNGKVMAKVFEFKEGQDKIRDDDDPNPLHIKLVYYKDYTVRAQIQLGTPGQTLNLMLDTTFADTIVISPKCLTWDNSTCSTNPALNYTRTTFDGSASSTFKNLGINAAKRGDNFQADYTASADAFSIADFQSNIMFGSAYYMPSSNDDSMADGILGLGIAGILGKSIFANLSSTYPSMTKTPSLVSYWLNDFEQPNGKGYLTLGDYDDRNCQNDNLTTITLTSGQNWEFRLNGWKLGNRGETKNLIARVDSTSRYNLVPQATLTAIGTAANATFDSGVGSYFLPCEKTTFLPDFQFTIGTQNYGIKYLEYVDSYMGTDRCEILFQTNSVWEQTRTGPQVVLGHPWQRAYCHMFDVQKLTLQISKANHYQ
;
A
#
# COMPACT_ATOMS: atom_id res chain seq x y z
N MET A 1 -3.30 7.59 -23.17
CA MET A 1 -2.92 8.60 -24.20
C MET A 1 -2.26 9.78 -23.50
N VAL A 2 -1.29 10.45 -24.14
CA VAL A 2 -0.63 11.67 -23.64
C VAL A 2 -1.12 12.85 -24.47
N CYS A 3 -1.54 13.94 -23.83
CA CYS A 3 -2.12 15.14 -24.43
C CYS A 3 -1.08 15.94 -25.23
N GLU A 4 0.06 16.27 -24.61
CA GLU A 4 1.15 17.01 -25.24
C GLU A 4 2.50 16.32 -25.07
N ARG A 5 3.34 16.36 -26.11
CA ARG A 5 4.70 15.81 -26.11
C ARG A 5 5.72 16.89 -26.40
N VAL A 6 6.95 16.69 -25.90
CA VAL A 6 8.04 17.63 -26.15
C VAL A 6 8.25 17.73 -27.66
N LYS A 7 8.24 18.95 -28.18
CA LYS A 7 8.42 19.20 -29.61
C LYS A 7 9.80 18.72 -30.05
N VAL A 8 9.83 18.05 -31.19
CA VAL A 8 11.05 17.56 -31.84
C VAL A 8 11.11 18.22 -33.21
N ASP A 9 12.22 18.91 -33.52
CA ASP A 9 12.43 19.49 -34.84
C ASP A 9 12.38 18.40 -35.93
N ASP A 10 11.96 18.75 -37.16
CA ASP A 10 11.69 17.81 -38.27
C ASP A 10 12.90 17.00 -38.77
N VAL A 11 14.07 17.14 -38.13
CA VAL A 11 15.24 16.29 -38.41
C VAL A 11 14.98 14.91 -37.83
N TRP A 12 14.51 13.99 -38.68
CA TRP A 12 14.32 12.59 -38.30
C TRP A 12 15.65 11.95 -37.92
N MET A 13 15.82 11.63 -36.63
CA MET A 13 16.85 10.70 -36.16
C MET A 13 16.19 9.36 -35.84
N ASP A 14 16.75 8.30 -36.39
CA ASP A 14 16.34 6.92 -36.13
C ASP A 14 16.67 6.52 -34.68
N ALA A 15 15.71 5.87 -33.99
CA ALA A 15 15.88 5.34 -32.64
C ALA A 15 16.74 4.06 -32.58
N GLN A 16 17.14 3.50 -33.73
CA GLN A 16 17.98 2.30 -33.82
C GLN A 16 19.19 2.29 -32.86
N PRO A 17 19.97 3.37 -32.66
CA PRO A 17 21.08 3.35 -31.71
C PRO A 17 20.65 3.03 -30.28
N LEU A 18 19.47 3.50 -29.85
CA LEU A 18 18.90 3.21 -28.53
C LEU A 18 18.53 1.73 -28.39
N GLY A 19 18.08 1.09 -29.48
CA GLY A 19 17.67 -0.31 -29.51
C GLY A 19 18.81 -1.34 -29.50
N GLN A 20 20.06 -0.90 -29.60
CA GLN A 20 21.20 -1.81 -29.62
C GLN A 20 21.48 -2.43 -28.25
N LYS A 21 21.79 -3.73 -28.23
CA LYS A 21 22.21 -4.41 -26.99
C LYS A 21 23.47 -3.77 -26.41
N LEU A 22 23.50 -3.59 -25.10
CA LEU A 22 24.70 -3.14 -24.38
C LEU A 22 25.29 -4.29 -23.58
N LYS A 23 26.53 -4.68 -23.88
CA LYS A 23 27.26 -5.75 -23.17
C LYS A 23 28.08 -5.17 -22.01
N PHE A 24 27.98 -5.78 -20.84
CA PHE A 24 28.76 -5.45 -19.64
C PHE A 24 30.04 -6.29 -19.56
N PRO A 25 31.05 -5.85 -18.78
CA PRO A 25 32.31 -6.58 -18.60
C PRO A 25 32.14 -8.05 -18.18
N ASN A 26 31.21 -8.34 -17.28
CA ASN A 26 30.94 -9.71 -16.81
C ASN A 26 30.22 -10.62 -17.83
N GLY A 27 29.97 -10.15 -19.06
CA GLY A 27 29.36 -10.91 -20.16
C GLY A 27 27.84 -10.81 -20.26
N ARG A 28 27.14 -10.23 -19.27
CA ARG A 28 25.70 -9.93 -19.40
C ARG A 28 25.45 -8.89 -20.48
N ALA A 29 24.23 -8.87 -21.02
CA ALA A 29 23.82 -7.87 -21.98
C ALA A 29 22.43 -7.33 -21.68
N ALA A 30 22.28 -6.01 -21.62
CA ALA A 30 20.99 -5.34 -21.67
C ALA A 30 20.41 -5.48 -23.09
N PRO A 31 19.09 -5.65 -23.25
CA PRO A 31 18.47 -5.79 -24.57
C PRO A 31 18.54 -4.50 -25.40
N ASN A 32 18.66 -3.34 -24.76
CA ASN A 32 18.80 -2.03 -25.39
C ASN A 32 19.57 -1.07 -24.45
N ARG A 33 19.81 0.18 -24.89
CA ARG A 33 20.62 1.19 -24.18
C ARG A 33 19.81 2.10 -23.23
N LEU A 34 18.51 1.83 -23.03
CA LEU A 34 17.64 2.63 -22.17
C LEU A 34 17.58 2.06 -20.75
N LEU A 35 17.76 2.93 -19.76
CA LEU A 35 17.72 2.61 -18.33
C LEU A 35 16.56 3.38 -17.67
N LYS A 36 15.63 2.67 -17.01
CA LYS A 36 14.72 3.31 -16.07
C LYS A 36 15.53 3.63 -14.82
N SER A 37 15.79 4.92 -14.59
CA SER A 37 16.58 5.38 -13.46
C SER A 37 15.81 5.19 -12.17
N ALA A 38 16.54 5.04 -11.07
CA ALA A 38 15.99 4.97 -9.73
C ALA A 38 15.12 6.18 -9.42
N MET A 39 13.97 5.91 -8.82
CA MET A 39 13.02 6.88 -8.27
C MET A 39 12.38 6.21 -7.06
N THR A 40 12.56 6.79 -5.87
CA THR A 40 11.98 6.25 -4.64
C THR A 40 10.47 6.19 -4.74
N GLU A 41 9.88 5.02 -4.53
CA GLU A 41 8.45 4.78 -4.77
C GLU A 41 7.57 5.14 -3.57
N LYS A 42 8.09 4.97 -2.34
CA LYS A 42 7.36 5.07 -1.07
C LYS A 42 6.17 4.09 -0.94
N LEU A 43 6.29 2.89 -1.53
CA LEU A 43 5.22 1.88 -1.54
C LEU A 43 5.53 0.63 -0.68
N ALA A 44 6.65 0.58 0.02
CA ALA A 44 6.93 -0.50 0.96
C ALA A 44 6.26 -0.26 2.32
N ARG A 45 6.08 -1.32 3.11
CA ARG A 45 5.47 -1.22 4.44
C ARG A 45 6.33 -0.35 5.37
N PHE A 46 5.71 0.62 6.02
CA PHE A 46 6.33 1.37 7.12
C PHE A 46 5.69 0.94 8.45
N SER A 47 6.45 0.22 9.28
CA SER A 47 6.00 -0.36 10.55
C SER A 47 6.91 0.09 11.68
N GLU A 48 6.39 0.33 12.89
CA GLU A 48 7.24 0.54 14.08
C GLU A 48 8.06 -0.70 14.41
N ASP A 49 7.52 -1.89 14.12
CA ASP A 49 8.29 -3.14 14.13
C ASP A 49 9.31 -3.14 12.98
N LEU A 50 10.59 -3.16 13.33
CA LEU A 50 11.70 -3.15 12.38
C LEU A 50 11.76 -4.43 11.53
N ALA A 51 11.23 -5.55 12.02
CA ALA A 51 11.18 -6.81 11.27
C ALA A 51 10.18 -6.77 10.11
N GLU A 52 9.18 -5.88 10.19
CA GLU A 52 8.15 -5.67 9.16
C GLU A 52 8.39 -4.39 8.34
N ARG A 53 9.41 -3.61 8.70
CA ARG A 53 9.71 -2.35 8.04
C ARG A 53 10.43 -2.60 6.72
N GLY A 54 9.94 -1.94 5.69
CA GLY A 54 10.50 -1.99 4.35
C GLY A 54 10.13 -3.24 3.55
N THR A 55 9.19 -4.06 4.03
CA THR A 55 8.67 -5.19 3.27
C THR A 55 7.98 -4.69 1.98
N PRO A 56 8.37 -5.16 0.79
CA PRO A 56 7.68 -4.82 -0.45
C PRO A 56 6.20 -5.19 -0.39
N THR A 57 5.34 -4.37 -0.99
CA THR A 57 3.89 -4.62 -1.07
C THR A 57 3.51 -5.20 -2.43
N PRO A 58 2.33 -5.82 -2.57
CA PRO A 58 1.81 -6.24 -3.88
C PRO A 58 1.71 -5.09 -4.89
N GLN A 59 1.34 -3.88 -4.43
CA GLN A 59 1.36 -2.67 -5.26
C GLN A 59 2.76 -2.41 -5.83
N LEU A 60 3.80 -2.47 -5.00
CA LEU A 60 5.17 -2.31 -5.48
C LEU A 60 5.55 -3.37 -6.53
N VAL A 61 5.09 -4.62 -6.37
CA VAL A 61 5.28 -5.67 -7.39
C VAL A 61 4.59 -5.30 -8.71
N ASN A 62 3.33 -4.84 -8.67
CA ASN A 62 2.60 -4.38 -9.87
C ASN A 62 3.35 -3.26 -10.58
N LEU A 63 3.88 -2.28 -9.84
CA LEU A 63 4.66 -1.19 -10.41
C LEU A 63 5.90 -1.71 -11.17
N TYR A 64 6.62 -2.67 -10.60
CA TYR A 64 7.76 -3.27 -11.30
C TYR A 64 7.34 -4.19 -12.46
N GLU A 65 6.15 -4.77 -12.42
CA GLU A 65 5.57 -5.46 -13.57
C GLU A 65 5.34 -4.49 -14.74
N LYS A 66 4.81 -3.29 -14.45
CA LYS A 66 4.62 -2.22 -15.45
C LYS A 66 5.93 -1.83 -16.11
N PHE A 67 6.98 -1.58 -15.32
CA PHE A 67 8.31 -1.33 -15.86
C PHE A 67 8.86 -2.54 -16.62
N GLY A 68 8.64 -3.76 -16.11
CA GLY A 68 9.07 -5.00 -16.78
C GLY A 68 8.45 -5.16 -18.17
N HIS A 69 7.22 -4.71 -18.36
CA HIS A 69 6.53 -4.67 -19.65
C HIS A 69 6.87 -3.44 -20.51
N GLY A 70 7.66 -2.50 -19.97
CA GLY A 70 7.89 -1.20 -20.58
C GLY A 70 8.97 -1.13 -21.66
N GLY A 71 9.65 -2.24 -21.95
CA GLY A 71 10.68 -2.32 -22.99
C GLY A 71 12.04 -1.74 -22.58
N TRP A 72 12.31 -1.60 -21.29
CA TRP A 72 13.59 -1.08 -20.78
C TRP A 72 14.74 -2.08 -20.94
N GLY A 73 15.95 -1.56 -21.11
CA GLY A 73 17.19 -2.32 -21.07
C GLY A 73 17.55 -2.71 -19.64
N LEU A 74 17.65 -1.69 -18.78
CA LEU A 74 17.84 -1.81 -17.34
C LEU A 74 16.66 -1.18 -16.60
N ILE A 75 16.24 -1.81 -15.51
CA ILE A 75 15.30 -1.26 -14.55
C ILE A 75 16.04 -1.12 -13.23
N LEU A 76 16.24 0.11 -12.78
CA LEU A 76 16.71 0.39 -11.43
C LEU A 76 15.52 0.54 -10.49
N THR A 77 15.60 -0.11 -9.33
CA THR A 77 14.67 0.17 -8.23
C THR A 77 14.81 1.60 -7.72
N GLY A 78 13.83 2.13 -7.00
CA GLY A 78 14.07 3.19 -6.04
C GLY A 78 15.06 2.76 -4.97
N ASN A 79 15.41 3.70 -4.08
CA ASN A 79 16.47 3.46 -3.11
C ASN A 79 16.05 2.37 -2.09
N ILE A 80 16.80 1.27 -2.10
CA ILE A 80 16.69 0.19 -1.13
C ILE A 80 17.66 0.48 0.01
N MET A 81 17.11 0.67 1.21
CA MET A 81 17.90 1.05 2.37
C MET A 81 18.54 -0.17 3.03
N THR A 82 19.82 -0.06 3.40
CA THR A 82 20.54 -1.12 4.12
C THR A 82 20.33 -1.09 5.64
N HIS A 83 19.70 -0.02 6.15
CA HIS A 83 19.50 0.21 7.57
C HIS A 83 18.05 0.63 7.87
N PRO A 84 17.36 0.03 8.86
CA PRO A 84 15.92 0.24 9.06
C PRO A 84 15.56 1.62 9.65
N THR A 85 16.55 2.35 10.19
CA THR A 85 16.36 3.69 10.77
C THR A 85 17.17 4.79 10.11
N ASN A 86 17.97 4.48 9.10
CA ASN A 86 18.77 5.47 8.34
C ASN A 86 18.17 5.61 6.93
N LEU A 87 16.86 5.93 6.91
CA LEU A 87 15.99 5.89 5.73
C LEU A 87 15.96 7.21 4.97
N GLU A 88 15.79 7.16 3.64
CA GLU A 88 15.56 8.35 2.83
C GLU A 88 14.14 8.86 3.03
N ALA A 89 13.17 7.94 3.05
CA ALA A 89 11.76 8.20 3.20
C ALA A 89 11.08 7.05 3.93
N ALA A 90 9.97 7.38 4.60
CA ALA A 90 9.05 6.35 5.04
C ALA A 90 8.43 5.68 3.80
N GLY A 91 8.39 4.35 3.81
CA GLY A 91 7.95 3.54 2.66
C GLY A 91 9.07 3.13 1.70
N ASN A 92 10.35 3.38 2.01
CA ASN A 92 11.44 2.71 1.30
C ASN A 92 11.40 1.19 1.55
N VAL A 93 11.80 0.41 0.54
CA VAL A 93 12.21 -0.98 0.78
C VAL A 93 13.46 -0.97 1.65
N VAL A 94 13.52 -1.85 2.63
CA VAL A 94 14.68 -2.02 3.52
C VAL A 94 15.12 -3.47 3.39
N VAL A 95 16.40 -3.71 3.11
CA VAL A 95 16.97 -5.06 3.10
C VAL A 95 18.06 -5.11 4.16
N CYS A 96 17.74 -5.69 5.32
CA CYS A 96 18.65 -5.75 6.45
C CYS A 96 18.46 -7.05 7.26
N LYS A 97 19.33 -7.29 8.25
CA LYS A 97 19.26 -8.53 9.04
C LYS A 97 18.03 -8.57 9.92
N GLU A 98 17.55 -7.40 10.33
CA GLU A 98 16.42 -7.22 11.23
C GLU A 98 15.10 -7.70 10.60
N ASN A 99 14.98 -7.72 9.27
CA ASN A 99 13.80 -8.20 8.54
C ASN A 99 14.06 -9.49 7.75
N ASP A 100 15.06 -10.28 8.17
CA ASP A 100 15.41 -11.56 7.56
C ASP A 100 14.35 -12.63 7.87
N ASN A 101 13.29 -12.68 7.06
CA ASN A 101 12.23 -13.68 7.20
C ASN A 101 11.72 -14.19 5.83
N PRO A 102 11.11 -15.40 5.78
CA PRO A 102 10.67 -15.99 4.52
C PRO A 102 9.66 -15.16 3.71
N ASN A 103 8.76 -14.44 4.38
CA ASN A 103 7.77 -13.59 3.72
C ASN A 103 8.46 -12.43 2.98
N PHE A 104 9.38 -11.74 3.66
CA PHE A 104 10.18 -10.68 3.08
C PHE A 104 10.97 -11.14 1.84
N HIS A 105 11.67 -12.28 1.94
CA HIS A 105 12.38 -12.87 0.80
C HIS A 105 11.45 -13.29 -0.34
N GLY A 106 10.24 -13.76 -0.03
CA GLY A 106 9.20 -14.06 -1.01
C GLY A 106 8.79 -12.81 -1.80
N MET A 107 8.56 -11.69 -1.11
CA MET A 107 8.19 -10.42 -1.74
C MET A 107 9.31 -9.83 -2.60
N LEU A 108 10.57 -9.92 -2.16
CA LEU A 108 11.72 -9.54 -3.00
C LEU A 108 11.79 -10.39 -4.28
N ARG A 109 11.48 -11.68 -4.19
CA ARG A 109 11.45 -12.58 -5.36
C ARG A 109 10.37 -12.18 -6.34
N TYR A 110 9.16 -11.89 -5.87
CA TYR A 110 8.08 -11.42 -6.74
C TYR A 110 8.43 -10.12 -7.44
N MET A 111 9.02 -9.16 -6.72
CA MET A 111 9.49 -7.90 -7.28
C MET A 111 10.56 -8.10 -8.36
N ALA A 112 11.55 -8.97 -8.13
CA ALA A 112 12.58 -9.30 -9.11
C ALA A 112 11.98 -9.96 -10.37
N GLN A 113 11.06 -10.92 -10.19
CA GLN A 113 10.40 -11.61 -11.30
C GLN A 113 9.56 -10.64 -12.16
N ALA A 114 8.79 -9.76 -11.52
CA ALA A 114 7.95 -8.78 -12.18
C ALA A 114 8.77 -7.83 -13.08
N GLY A 115 9.85 -7.26 -12.56
CA GLY A 115 10.74 -6.37 -13.31
C GLY A 115 11.44 -7.06 -14.50
N ARG A 116 11.68 -8.37 -14.42
CA ARG A 116 12.37 -9.14 -15.47
C ARG A 116 11.45 -9.68 -16.56
N SER A 117 10.14 -9.55 -16.41
CA SER A 117 9.10 -10.27 -17.18
C SER A 117 9.23 -10.19 -18.71
N LYS A 118 9.87 -9.15 -19.27
CA LYS A 118 10.14 -9.01 -20.72
C LYS A 118 11.61 -8.80 -21.09
N GLY A 119 12.53 -9.27 -20.24
CA GLY A 119 13.96 -9.37 -20.56
C GLY A 119 14.81 -8.15 -20.17
N ALA A 120 14.23 -7.15 -19.51
CA ALA A 120 15.01 -6.11 -18.84
C ALA A 120 15.88 -6.74 -17.73
N LEU A 121 17.06 -6.15 -17.49
CA LEU A 121 17.88 -6.50 -16.33
C LEU A 121 17.41 -5.72 -15.11
N MET A 122 17.04 -6.43 -14.05
CA MET A 122 16.50 -5.84 -12.83
C MET A 122 17.62 -5.61 -11.81
N ILE A 123 17.94 -4.35 -11.53
CA ILE A 123 19.06 -3.95 -10.69
C ILE A 123 18.53 -3.18 -9.48
N ALA A 124 18.93 -3.60 -8.29
CA ALA A 124 18.59 -2.90 -7.06
C ALA A 124 19.53 -1.72 -6.83
N GLN A 125 19.02 -0.49 -6.79
CA GLN A 125 19.79 0.64 -6.27
C GLN A 125 19.77 0.57 -4.74
N VAL A 126 20.94 0.44 -4.13
CA VAL A 126 21.08 0.23 -2.69
C VAL A 126 21.87 1.36 -2.06
N GLY A 127 21.36 1.88 -0.94
CA GLY A 127 21.90 3.06 -0.28
C GLY A 127 21.62 3.11 1.23
N ASN A 128 22.06 4.21 1.82
CA ASN A 128 21.80 4.59 3.20
C ASN A 128 21.70 6.12 3.24
N ALA A 129 20.69 6.69 3.89
CA ALA A 129 20.41 8.12 3.74
C ALA A 129 21.42 9.00 4.50
N GLY A 130 22.10 8.43 5.49
CA GLY A 130 23.04 9.14 6.35
C GLY A 130 22.44 10.41 6.96
N ARG A 131 23.13 11.54 6.84
CA ARG A 131 22.65 12.87 7.28
C ARG A 131 21.35 13.36 6.63
N GLN A 132 20.88 12.73 5.54
CA GLN A 132 19.61 13.06 4.89
C GLN A 132 18.43 12.22 5.41
N THR A 133 18.60 11.52 6.54
CA THR A 133 17.49 10.81 7.18
C THR A 133 16.50 11.82 7.78
N PRO A 134 15.18 11.73 7.47
CA PRO A 134 14.18 12.61 8.05
C PRO A 134 14.19 12.57 9.59
N TYR A 135 14.11 13.74 10.22
CA TYR A 135 14.16 13.89 11.67
C TYR A 135 13.11 13.03 12.39
N ALA A 136 11.90 12.97 11.84
CA ALA A 136 10.79 12.18 12.40
C ALA A 136 11.02 10.65 12.32
N ILE A 137 11.93 10.18 11.46
CA ILE A 137 12.30 8.76 11.38
C ILE A 137 13.45 8.47 12.33
N ASN A 138 14.50 9.30 12.31
CA ASN A 138 15.62 9.18 13.20
C ASN A 138 16.21 10.57 13.47
N PRO A 139 16.12 11.09 14.71
CA PRO A 139 16.67 12.40 15.06
C PRO A 139 18.21 12.38 15.14
N SER A 140 18.85 11.21 15.19
CA SER A 140 20.30 11.04 15.30
C SER A 140 20.83 9.93 14.37
N PRO A 141 20.73 10.10 13.03
CA PRO A 141 21.18 9.11 12.07
C PRO A 141 22.71 8.98 12.03
N MET A 142 23.24 7.91 11.46
CA MET A 142 24.69 7.75 11.29
C MET A 142 25.19 8.47 10.03
N SER A 143 26.43 8.98 10.01
CA SER A 143 27.07 9.62 8.85
C SER A 143 28.60 9.50 8.90
N ALA A 144 29.30 10.00 7.88
CA ALA A 144 30.76 10.12 7.87
C ALA A 144 31.28 11.07 8.98
N SER A 145 30.51 12.11 9.30
CA SER A 145 30.81 13.13 10.32
C SER A 145 29.51 13.76 10.86
N ASP A 146 29.59 14.58 11.91
CA ASP A 146 28.46 15.20 12.62
C ASP A 146 27.92 16.47 11.93
N VAL A 147 28.06 16.55 10.61
CA VAL A 147 27.60 17.68 9.80
C VAL A 147 26.11 17.51 9.50
N GLN A 148 25.24 18.26 10.18
CA GLN A 148 23.79 18.20 9.98
C GLN A 148 23.38 18.85 8.65
N LEU A 149 22.46 18.22 7.91
CA LEU A 149 21.83 18.84 6.75
C LEU A 149 20.82 19.89 7.21
N VAL A 150 21.08 21.15 6.86
CA VAL A 150 20.16 22.26 7.10
C VAL A 150 19.48 22.59 5.77
N PHE A 151 18.15 22.49 5.76
CA PHE A 151 17.33 22.76 4.59
C PHE A 151 16.45 24.01 4.86
N PRO A 152 16.09 24.82 3.84
CA PRO A 152 15.25 26.00 4.04
C PRO A 152 13.99 25.72 4.85
N ALA A 153 13.72 26.60 5.83
CA ALA A 153 12.52 26.54 6.65
C ALA A 153 11.24 26.65 5.79
N GLY A 154 10.14 26.05 6.26
CA GLY A 154 8.84 26.09 5.57
C GLY A 154 8.68 25.07 4.43
N THR A 155 9.64 24.17 4.21
CA THR A 155 9.58 23.11 3.18
C THR A 155 9.09 21.75 3.70
N GLY A 156 8.96 21.61 5.04
CA GLY A 156 8.64 20.34 5.70
C GLY A 156 9.80 19.33 5.75
N MET A 157 10.89 19.56 5.01
CA MET A 157 12.06 18.68 5.03
C MET A 157 12.98 19.04 6.20
N ARG A 158 12.91 18.23 7.26
CA ARG A 158 13.78 18.33 8.44
C ARG A 158 14.60 17.06 8.58
N PHE A 159 15.89 17.20 8.88
CA PHE A 159 16.85 16.09 8.94
C PHE A 159 17.47 15.96 10.32
N GLY A 160 17.71 14.71 10.75
CA GLY A 160 18.35 14.41 12.03
C GLY A 160 19.80 14.92 12.08
N LYS A 161 20.29 15.25 13.28
CA LYS A 161 21.70 15.63 13.47
C LYS A 161 22.53 14.34 13.52
N PRO A 162 23.44 14.10 12.55
CA PRO A 162 24.06 12.80 12.46
C PRO A 162 25.13 12.56 13.53
N GLN A 163 25.33 11.29 13.88
CA GLN A 163 26.46 10.79 14.65
C GLN A 163 27.57 10.30 13.71
N PRO A 164 28.84 10.69 13.93
CA PRO A 164 29.97 10.16 13.16
C PRO A 164 30.16 8.66 13.43
N LEU A 165 30.21 7.87 12.37
CA LEU A 165 30.56 6.44 12.49
C LEU A 165 32.00 6.28 12.99
N THR A 166 32.24 5.40 13.95
CA THR A 166 33.60 4.91 14.26
C THR A 166 34.13 4.02 13.13
N THR A 167 35.45 3.80 13.06
CA THR A 167 36.04 2.88 12.07
C THR A 167 35.51 1.45 12.20
N SER A 168 35.20 1.00 13.42
CA SER A 168 34.53 -0.29 13.67
C SER A 168 33.09 -0.31 13.15
N GLU A 169 32.33 0.77 13.37
CA GLU A 169 30.93 0.85 12.89
C GLU A 169 30.86 0.99 11.36
N ILE A 170 31.86 1.58 10.71
CA ILE A 170 31.94 1.56 9.24
C ILE A 170 31.90 0.11 8.71
N LYS A 171 32.59 -0.81 9.39
CA LYS A 171 32.58 -2.22 9.01
C LYS A 171 31.19 -2.85 9.23
N THR A 172 30.62 -2.71 10.43
CA THR A 172 29.38 -3.42 10.81
C THR A 172 28.11 -2.76 10.28
N GLU A 173 28.04 -1.43 10.29
CA GLU A 173 26.85 -0.64 9.96
C GLU A 173 26.82 -0.11 8.53
N VAL A 174 27.93 -0.25 7.78
CA VAL A 174 27.97 0.10 6.35
C VAL A 174 28.34 -1.12 5.53
N ILE A 175 29.59 -1.57 5.59
CA ILE A 175 30.12 -2.60 4.68
C ILE A 175 29.30 -3.89 4.78
N ASP A 176 29.12 -4.43 5.99
CA ASP A 176 28.41 -5.71 6.19
C ASP A 176 26.94 -5.64 5.83
N ARG A 177 26.30 -4.48 5.99
CA ARG A 177 24.89 -4.28 5.61
C ARG A 177 24.72 -4.21 4.09
N PHE A 178 25.63 -3.54 3.38
CA PHE A 178 25.66 -3.57 1.91
C PHE A 178 25.89 -4.98 1.36
N VAL A 179 26.79 -5.75 1.98
CA VAL A 179 27.04 -7.16 1.61
C VAL A 179 25.80 -8.02 1.83
N TYR A 180 25.17 -7.91 3.01
CA TYR A 180 23.94 -8.64 3.31
C TYR A 180 22.84 -8.31 2.29
N ALA A 181 22.62 -7.02 1.99
CA ALA A 181 21.63 -6.61 1.01
C ALA A 181 21.92 -7.20 -0.38
N ALA A 182 23.17 -7.15 -0.84
CA ALA A 182 23.57 -7.72 -2.13
C ALA A 182 23.30 -9.23 -2.21
N GLN A 183 23.58 -9.98 -1.12
CA GLN A 183 23.32 -11.42 -1.05
C GLN A 183 21.82 -11.73 -1.08
N ALA A 184 21.01 -11.04 -0.28
CA ALA A 184 19.56 -11.20 -0.26
C ALA A 184 18.93 -10.90 -1.63
N LEU A 185 19.34 -9.81 -2.27
CA LEU A 185 18.87 -9.41 -3.59
C LEU A 185 19.28 -10.41 -4.69
N LYS A 186 20.51 -10.91 -4.66
CA LYS A 186 20.94 -11.98 -5.56
C LYS A 186 20.08 -13.25 -5.37
N ASN A 187 19.84 -13.65 -4.12
CA ASN A 187 19.03 -14.83 -3.80
C ASN A 187 17.56 -14.67 -4.21
N ALA A 188 17.04 -13.44 -4.19
CA ALA A 188 15.71 -13.11 -4.68
C ALA A 188 15.62 -13.10 -6.22
N GLY A 189 16.74 -13.09 -6.95
CA GLY A 189 16.78 -13.17 -8.42
C GLY A 189 17.02 -11.85 -9.14
N PHE A 190 17.47 -10.80 -8.45
CA PHE A 190 17.95 -9.58 -9.08
C PHE A 190 19.19 -9.86 -9.94
N ASP A 191 19.34 -9.17 -11.07
CA ASP A 191 20.50 -9.30 -11.96
C ASP A 191 21.75 -8.61 -11.42
N GLY A 192 21.58 -7.67 -10.49
CA GLY A 192 22.67 -6.92 -9.92
C GLY A 192 22.26 -5.90 -8.86
N ILE A 193 23.25 -5.14 -8.42
CA ILE A 193 23.14 -4.03 -7.47
C ILE A 193 23.79 -2.78 -8.07
N GLN A 194 23.26 -1.60 -7.77
CA GLN A 194 23.91 -0.31 -7.99
C GLN A 194 24.15 0.36 -6.64
N LEU A 195 25.42 0.65 -6.32
CA LEU A 195 25.77 1.38 -5.11
C LEU A 195 25.40 2.86 -5.26
N HIS A 196 24.58 3.39 -4.35
CA HIS A 196 24.19 4.79 -4.39
C HIS A 196 25.25 5.69 -3.73
N ALA A 197 26.22 6.17 -4.52
CA ALA A 197 27.30 7.07 -4.10
C ALA A 197 27.12 8.49 -4.67
N ALA A 198 25.88 8.98 -4.63
CA ALA A 198 25.45 10.24 -5.22
C ALA A 198 24.40 10.93 -4.33
N HIS A 199 23.97 12.13 -4.74
CA HIS A 199 22.84 12.89 -4.18
C HIS A 199 22.90 13.17 -2.67
N GLY A 200 24.11 13.17 -2.09
CA GLY A 200 24.31 13.51 -0.67
C GLY A 200 23.92 12.39 0.31
N TYR A 201 23.66 11.16 -0.15
CA TYR A 201 23.46 9.98 0.72
C TYR A 201 24.78 9.46 1.30
N LEU A 202 24.74 8.47 2.20
CA LEU A 202 25.86 8.08 3.06
C LEU A 202 27.18 7.88 2.32
N LEU A 203 27.22 7.10 1.24
CA LEU A 203 28.46 6.91 0.48
C LEU A 203 28.94 8.24 -0.12
N SER A 204 28.04 9.05 -0.69
CA SER A 204 28.36 10.40 -1.15
C SER A 204 28.88 11.30 -0.01
N GLN A 205 28.38 11.13 1.21
CA GLN A 205 28.81 11.90 2.39
C GLN A 205 30.26 11.59 2.78
N PHE A 206 30.72 10.36 2.55
CA PHE A 206 32.15 10.03 2.68
C PHE A 206 32.96 10.59 1.52
N LEU A 207 32.41 10.55 0.30
CA LEU A 207 33.10 11.06 -0.89
C LEU A 207 33.26 12.57 -0.89
N ALA A 208 32.39 13.35 -0.26
CA ALA A 208 32.40 14.80 -0.31
C ALA A 208 33.22 15.44 0.84
N PRO A 209 34.08 16.44 0.58
CA PRO A 209 34.90 17.07 1.62
C PRO A 209 34.09 18.03 2.51
N THR A 210 32.93 18.47 2.04
CA THR A 210 31.97 19.32 2.75
C THR A 210 31.30 18.57 3.90
N THR A 211 31.06 17.27 3.73
CA THR A 211 30.41 16.40 4.72
C THR A 211 31.35 15.45 5.45
N ASN A 212 32.46 15.06 4.84
CA ASN A 212 33.47 14.21 5.46
C ASN A 212 34.58 15.07 6.09
N LYS A 213 34.50 15.24 7.42
CA LYS A 213 35.49 15.98 8.22
C LYS A 213 36.42 15.05 9.00
N ARG A 214 36.48 13.77 8.63
CA ARG A 214 37.31 12.77 9.30
C ARG A 214 38.79 13.05 9.09
N THR A 215 39.60 12.63 10.06
CA THR A 215 41.07 12.71 10.05
C THR A 215 41.74 11.34 10.04
N ASP A 216 40.94 10.26 10.00
CA ASP A 216 41.39 8.88 9.90
C ASP A 216 41.54 8.42 8.43
N GLU A 217 41.71 7.12 8.20
CA GLU A 217 41.90 6.54 6.87
C GLU A 217 40.71 6.67 5.91
N TYR A 218 39.55 7.13 6.39
CA TYR A 218 38.35 7.39 5.58
C TYR A 218 38.14 8.88 5.28
N GLY A 219 39.05 9.78 5.71
CA GLY A 219 38.96 11.23 5.52
C GLY A 219 40.15 11.87 4.80
N GLY A 220 40.01 13.15 4.46
CA GLY A 220 41.06 13.93 3.78
C GLY A 220 41.08 13.73 2.25
N GLY A 221 42.18 13.17 1.73
CA GLY A 221 42.41 13.01 0.28
C GLY A 221 41.35 12.17 -0.43
N ALA A 222 41.23 12.32 -1.75
CA ALA A 222 40.21 11.64 -2.55
C ALA A 222 40.26 10.10 -2.40
N GLU A 223 41.45 9.52 -2.31
CA GLU A 223 41.68 8.09 -2.15
C GLU A 223 41.20 7.56 -0.80
N ASN A 224 41.39 8.34 0.27
CA ASN A 224 40.89 7.99 1.61
C ASN A 224 39.37 8.14 1.68
N ARG A 225 38.81 9.22 1.13
CA ARG A 225 37.35 9.42 1.04
C ARG A 225 36.67 8.32 0.23
N PHE A 226 37.31 7.86 -0.85
CA PHE A 226 36.81 6.77 -1.70
C PHE A 226 36.98 5.37 -1.07
N ARG A 227 37.77 5.23 0.00
CA ARG A 227 38.06 3.94 0.65
C ARG A 227 36.80 3.15 0.98
N ILE A 228 35.76 3.81 1.48
CA ILE A 228 34.50 3.14 1.84
C ILE A 228 33.84 2.46 0.64
N VAL A 229 33.82 3.12 -0.53
CA VAL A 229 33.23 2.56 -1.76
C VAL A 229 34.04 1.35 -2.23
N ARG A 230 35.37 1.46 -2.18
CA ARG A 230 36.28 0.35 -2.50
C ARG A 230 36.03 -0.85 -1.60
N GLU A 231 35.94 -0.64 -0.29
CA GLU A 231 35.77 -1.74 0.67
C GLU A 231 34.39 -2.39 0.56
N VAL A 232 33.32 -1.60 0.36
CA VAL A 232 31.98 -2.13 0.03
C VAL A 232 32.03 -2.99 -1.23
N TYR A 233 32.62 -2.50 -2.32
CA TYR A 233 32.73 -3.22 -3.57
C TYR A 233 33.51 -4.53 -3.42
N GLN A 234 34.68 -4.48 -2.78
CA GLN A 234 35.54 -5.65 -2.55
C GLN A 234 34.85 -6.69 -1.66
N ALA A 235 34.12 -6.26 -0.62
CA ALA A 235 33.37 -7.17 0.24
C ALA A 235 32.21 -7.84 -0.52
N ILE A 236 31.47 -7.09 -1.35
CA ILE A 236 30.42 -7.64 -2.21
C ILE A 236 31.02 -8.66 -3.19
N ARG A 237 32.13 -8.34 -3.86
CA ARG A 237 32.77 -9.27 -4.82
C ARG A 237 33.36 -10.51 -4.14
N SER A 238 33.80 -10.38 -2.90
CA SER A 238 34.25 -11.53 -2.09
C SER A 238 33.09 -12.47 -1.76
N ALA A 239 31.91 -11.93 -1.44
CA ALA A 239 30.70 -12.71 -1.16
C ALA A 239 29.99 -13.21 -2.44
N ILE A 240 30.11 -12.46 -3.54
CA ILE A 240 29.45 -12.69 -4.82
C ILE A 240 30.49 -12.57 -5.94
N PRO A 241 31.13 -13.69 -6.31
CA PRO A 241 32.13 -13.69 -7.37
C PRO A 241 31.56 -13.20 -8.70
N GLU A 242 32.38 -12.51 -9.49
CA GLU A 242 32.02 -11.99 -10.82
C GLU A 242 31.48 -13.10 -11.75
N THR A 243 32.01 -14.32 -11.63
CA THR A 243 31.59 -15.51 -12.38
C THR A 243 30.13 -15.90 -12.15
N SER A 244 29.47 -15.39 -11.10
CA SER A 244 28.03 -15.56 -10.90
C SER A 244 27.17 -14.75 -11.87
N GLY A 245 27.79 -13.85 -12.66
CA GLY A 245 27.10 -12.92 -13.55
C GLY A 245 26.37 -11.80 -12.81
N PHE A 246 26.48 -11.66 -11.49
CA PHE A 246 25.82 -10.58 -10.77
C PHE A 246 26.49 -9.24 -11.10
N LEU A 247 25.70 -8.29 -11.63
CA LEU A 247 26.18 -6.95 -12.00
C LEU A 247 26.39 -6.09 -10.75
N VAL A 248 27.50 -5.37 -10.70
CA VAL A 248 27.77 -4.37 -9.64
C VAL A 248 28.08 -3.03 -10.32
N GLY A 249 27.13 -2.10 -10.21
CA GLY A 249 27.27 -0.74 -10.70
C GLY A 249 27.38 0.28 -9.58
N ILE A 250 27.59 1.54 -9.95
CA ILE A 250 27.64 2.68 -9.02
C ILE A 250 26.93 3.89 -9.62
N LYS A 251 26.15 4.61 -8.81
CA LYS A 251 25.66 5.94 -9.15
C LYS A 251 26.60 6.97 -8.56
N PHE A 252 27.12 7.86 -9.41
CA PHE A 252 28.17 8.81 -9.03
C PHE A 252 27.78 10.25 -9.42
N ASN A 253 28.09 11.19 -8.54
CA ASN A 253 27.79 12.60 -8.75
C ASN A 253 28.83 13.31 -9.63
N SER A 254 28.36 14.15 -10.55
CA SER A 254 29.21 14.83 -11.51
C SER A 254 30.05 15.97 -10.94
N VAL A 255 29.61 16.63 -9.87
CA VAL A 255 30.39 17.59 -9.04
C VAL A 255 29.43 18.14 -7.99
N GLU A 256 29.94 18.55 -6.83
CA GLU A 256 29.21 19.45 -5.94
C GLU A 256 29.55 20.88 -6.36
N PHE A 257 28.57 21.66 -6.83
CA PHE A 257 28.75 23.08 -7.16
C PHE A 257 28.83 23.96 -5.90
N GLN A 258 29.45 23.44 -4.84
CA GLN A 258 29.68 24.14 -3.59
C GLN A 258 31.13 24.63 -3.53
N LYS A 259 31.33 25.79 -2.91
CA LYS A 259 32.66 26.19 -2.46
C LYS A 259 33.21 25.09 -1.53
N ASP A 260 34.40 24.60 -1.83
CA ASP A 260 35.08 23.52 -1.09
C ASP A 260 34.40 22.12 -1.21
N GLY A 261 33.55 21.91 -2.23
CA GLY A 261 32.92 20.62 -2.56
C GLY A 261 33.83 19.65 -3.34
N LEU A 262 33.27 18.52 -3.78
CA LEU A 262 33.97 17.54 -4.61
C LEU A 262 34.44 18.18 -5.93
N THR A 263 35.76 18.22 -6.13
CA THR A 263 36.37 18.88 -7.29
C THR A 263 36.36 17.99 -8.54
N MET A 264 36.53 18.57 -9.73
CA MET A 264 36.72 17.79 -10.97
C MET A 264 37.94 16.86 -10.88
N GLN A 265 39.01 17.27 -10.18
CA GLN A 265 40.18 16.42 -10.02
C GLN A 265 39.88 15.22 -9.11
N ASP A 266 39.17 15.44 -8.00
CA ASP A 266 38.67 14.34 -7.15
C ASP A 266 37.81 13.38 -7.97
N ALA A 267 36.88 13.91 -8.77
CA ALA A 267 36.00 13.11 -9.63
C ALA A 267 36.81 12.23 -10.59
N LYS A 268 37.85 12.79 -11.24
CA LYS A 268 38.75 12.02 -12.13
C LYS A 268 39.49 10.92 -11.38
N THR A 269 40.07 11.23 -10.22
CA THR A 269 40.79 10.24 -9.40
C THR A 269 39.84 9.11 -8.98
N MET A 270 38.64 9.44 -8.48
CA MET A 270 37.63 8.46 -8.07
C MET A 270 37.09 7.64 -9.24
N CYS A 271 36.86 8.25 -10.41
CA CYS A 271 36.43 7.52 -11.61
C CYS A 271 37.51 6.55 -12.12
N GLY A 272 38.80 6.94 -12.05
CA GLY A 272 39.90 6.02 -12.30
C GLY A 272 39.89 4.82 -11.35
N MET A 273 39.69 5.06 -10.05
CA MET A 273 39.57 3.98 -9.06
C MET A 273 38.34 3.10 -9.29
N ILE A 274 37.22 3.65 -9.79
CA ILE A 274 36.01 2.88 -10.17
C ILE A 274 36.34 1.94 -11.34
N GLU A 275 37.01 2.43 -12.38
CA GLU A 275 37.46 1.61 -13.51
C GLU A 275 38.42 0.50 -13.07
N ASP A 276 39.41 0.84 -12.23
CA ASP A 276 40.41 -0.12 -11.73
C ASP A 276 39.78 -1.24 -10.88
N LEU A 277 38.73 -0.94 -10.12
CA LEU A 277 37.98 -1.94 -9.36
C LEU A 277 37.14 -2.87 -10.24
N GLY A 278 36.83 -2.46 -11.47
CA GLY A 278 36.06 -3.26 -12.42
C GLY A 278 34.55 -3.24 -12.16
N PHE A 279 33.99 -2.08 -11.82
CA PHE A 279 32.54 -1.91 -11.82
C PHE A 279 31.97 -2.25 -13.21
N ASP A 280 30.81 -2.89 -13.26
CA ASP A 280 30.21 -3.29 -14.54
C ASP A 280 29.66 -2.07 -15.29
N PHE A 281 29.12 -1.11 -14.54
CA PHE A 281 28.61 0.14 -15.07
C PHE A 281 28.64 1.27 -14.04
N ILE A 282 28.66 2.50 -14.54
CA ILE A 282 28.51 3.73 -13.77
C ILE A 282 27.34 4.53 -14.34
N GLU A 283 26.48 5.04 -13.46
CA GLU A 283 25.46 6.00 -13.83
C GLU A 283 25.86 7.39 -13.32
N LEU A 284 26.13 8.30 -14.25
CA LEU A 284 26.46 9.68 -13.96
C LEU A 284 25.18 10.51 -13.79
N SER A 285 25.09 11.19 -12.66
CA SER A 285 24.01 12.12 -12.31
C SER A 285 24.59 13.37 -11.66
N GLY A 286 23.77 14.36 -11.31
CA GLY A 286 24.22 15.54 -10.56
C GLY A 286 23.15 16.14 -9.66
N GLY A 287 23.57 17.05 -8.77
CA GLY A 287 22.75 17.71 -7.74
C GLY A 287 22.95 17.14 -6.32
N THR A 288 22.60 17.94 -5.31
CA THR A 288 22.47 17.57 -3.88
C THR A 288 21.28 18.31 -3.26
N TYR A 289 20.76 17.87 -2.11
CA TYR A 289 19.65 18.57 -1.42
C TYR A 289 20.02 20.02 -1.05
N GLU A 290 21.28 20.32 -0.73
CA GLU A 290 21.72 21.65 -0.31
C GLU A 290 21.75 22.69 -1.45
N HIS A 291 21.81 22.25 -2.72
CA HIS A 291 21.61 23.11 -3.89
C HIS A 291 20.81 22.36 -4.95
N ILE A 292 19.51 22.65 -5.01
CA ILE A 292 18.62 22.29 -6.14
C ILE A 292 18.94 23.17 -7.37
N GLU A 293 20.19 23.65 -7.54
CA GLU A 293 20.57 24.58 -8.62
C GLU A 293 20.58 23.92 -10.00
N MET A 294 19.39 23.58 -10.50
CA MET A 294 19.06 23.55 -11.92
C MET A 294 18.78 24.97 -12.47
N HIS A 295 19.01 26.01 -11.65
CA HIS A 295 18.66 27.42 -11.92
C HIS A 295 19.62 28.17 -12.85
N HIS A 296 20.75 27.58 -13.26
CA HIS A 296 21.68 28.19 -14.22
C HIS A 296 21.85 27.34 -15.48
N THR A 297 20.77 27.08 -16.21
CA THR A 297 20.90 26.53 -17.56
C THR A 297 21.02 27.66 -18.58
N ARG A 298 22.21 27.82 -19.16
CA ARG A 298 22.38 28.47 -20.46
C ARG A 298 21.42 27.82 -21.46
N ASP A 299 20.90 28.58 -22.42
CA ASP A 299 20.04 28.04 -23.49
C ASP A 299 20.70 26.86 -24.23
N SER A 300 22.02 26.84 -24.31
CA SER A 300 22.81 25.73 -24.87
C SER A 300 22.76 24.43 -24.05
N THR A 301 22.45 24.46 -22.76
CA THR A 301 22.26 23.28 -21.90
C THR A 301 20.83 22.76 -22.01
N ARG A 302 19.83 23.66 -22.18
CA ARG A 302 18.45 23.28 -22.50
C ARG A 302 18.36 22.62 -23.89
N ALA A 303 19.05 23.18 -24.89
CA ALA A 303 19.08 22.67 -26.26
C ALA A 303 19.83 21.34 -26.44
N ARG A 304 20.66 20.92 -25.47
CA ARG A 304 21.36 19.63 -25.48
C ARG A 304 20.64 18.53 -24.70
N GLU A 305 19.50 18.84 -24.08
CA GLU A 305 18.66 17.93 -23.28
C GLU A 305 19.37 17.13 -22.18
N ALA A 306 20.59 17.51 -21.80
CA ALA A 306 21.36 16.76 -20.83
C ALA A 306 22.23 17.69 -20.00
N PHE A 307 21.82 17.84 -18.74
CA PHE A 307 22.43 18.74 -17.77
C PHE A 307 23.91 18.38 -17.47
N PHE A 308 24.33 17.15 -17.77
CA PHE A 308 25.61 16.59 -17.34
C PHE A 308 26.56 16.16 -18.47
N LEU A 309 26.23 16.42 -19.76
CA LEU A 309 27.08 15.98 -20.87
C LEU A 309 28.49 16.57 -20.81
N GLU A 310 28.66 17.83 -20.41
CA GLU A 310 30.00 18.44 -20.30
C GLU A 310 30.88 17.77 -19.24
N PHE A 311 30.28 17.17 -18.21
CA PHE A 311 30.99 16.34 -17.25
C PHE A 311 31.28 14.96 -17.82
N ALA A 312 30.27 14.34 -18.45
CA ALA A 312 30.41 13.04 -19.09
C ALA A 312 31.57 13.05 -20.11
N ASP A 313 31.67 14.08 -20.95
CA ASP A 313 32.75 14.25 -21.93
C ASP A 313 34.16 14.27 -21.30
N LYS A 314 34.28 14.75 -20.05
CA LYS A 314 35.57 14.82 -19.33
C LYS A 314 35.96 13.53 -18.62
N ILE A 315 35.00 12.66 -18.35
CA ILE A 315 35.14 11.51 -17.45
C ILE A 315 35.01 10.19 -18.22
N ARG A 316 34.14 10.15 -19.23
CA ARG A 316 33.98 9.03 -20.15
C ARG A 316 35.30 8.46 -20.69
N PRO A 317 36.32 9.27 -21.05
CA PRO A 317 37.60 8.75 -21.54
C PRO A 317 38.38 7.92 -20.50
N LEU A 318 38.04 8.01 -19.21
CA LEU A 318 38.65 7.21 -18.14
C LEU A 318 38.12 5.77 -18.12
N PHE A 319 36.99 5.51 -18.78
CA PHE A 319 36.32 4.20 -18.75
C PHE A 319 36.56 3.45 -20.07
N SER A 320 37.28 2.34 -19.98
CA SER A 320 37.54 1.44 -21.11
C SER A 320 36.70 0.17 -21.03
N LYS A 321 36.38 -0.28 -19.81
CA LYS A 321 35.61 -1.49 -19.50
C LYS A 321 34.24 -1.13 -18.95
N THR A 322 34.19 -0.31 -17.90
CA THR A 322 32.95 0.08 -17.20
C THR A 322 32.01 0.79 -18.16
N LYS A 323 30.73 0.39 -18.21
CA LYS A 323 29.74 1.03 -19.09
C LYS A 323 29.19 2.31 -18.49
N VAL A 324 29.20 3.40 -19.26
CA VAL A 324 28.75 4.71 -18.80
C VAL A 324 27.30 4.94 -19.21
N TYR A 325 26.43 5.08 -18.21
CA TYR A 325 25.10 5.63 -18.36
C TYR A 325 25.08 7.09 -17.92
N VAL A 326 24.31 7.93 -18.62
CA VAL A 326 24.07 9.32 -18.21
C VAL A 326 22.58 9.52 -17.99
N THR A 327 22.23 10.13 -16.85
CA THR A 327 20.85 10.41 -16.47
C THR A 327 20.68 11.87 -16.11
N GLY A 328 19.71 12.53 -16.75
CA GLY A 328 19.28 13.88 -16.36
C GLY A 328 18.90 14.73 -17.56
N GLY A 329 17.59 14.91 -17.78
CA GLY A 329 17.06 15.87 -18.75
C GLY A 329 16.60 15.29 -20.09
N PHE A 330 16.97 14.05 -20.44
CA PHE A 330 16.62 13.45 -21.72
C PHE A 330 15.10 13.34 -21.89
N ARG A 331 14.58 13.89 -23.00
CA ARG A 331 13.15 13.85 -23.34
C ARG A 331 12.88 13.39 -24.77
N THR A 332 13.82 13.54 -25.70
CA THR A 332 13.60 13.26 -27.13
C THR A 332 14.58 12.22 -27.69
N VAL A 333 14.14 11.47 -28.70
CA VAL A 333 15.00 10.50 -29.42
C VAL A 333 16.26 11.18 -29.98
N PRO A 334 16.20 12.36 -30.64
CA PRO A 334 17.42 13.03 -31.11
C PRO A 334 18.39 13.39 -29.99
N GLY A 335 17.91 13.93 -28.85
CA GLY A 335 18.76 14.25 -27.70
C GLY A 335 19.51 13.03 -27.18
N MET A 336 18.80 11.91 -27.03
CA MET A 336 19.39 10.64 -26.57
C MET A 336 20.37 10.05 -27.59
N CYS A 337 20.01 10.03 -28.88
CA CYS A 337 20.88 9.50 -29.94
C CYS A 337 22.14 10.35 -30.13
N LYS A 338 22.04 11.68 -29.98
CA LYS A 338 23.19 12.58 -30.03
C LYS A 338 24.20 12.31 -28.91
N ALA A 339 23.72 12.03 -27.69
CA ALA A 339 24.58 11.67 -26.57
C ALA A 339 25.35 10.35 -26.82
N LEU A 340 24.69 9.35 -27.43
CA LEU A 340 25.35 8.12 -27.84
C LEU A 340 26.35 8.35 -29.00
N ALA A 341 25.97 9.17 -29.99
CA ALA A 341 26.78 9.43 -31.18
C ALA A 341 28.04 10.25 -30.86
N SER A 342 28.02 11.10 -29.83
CA SER A 342 29.19 11.84 -29.36
C SER A 342 30.10 11.02 -28.45
N ASP A 343 29.80 9.72 -28.24
CA ASP A 343 30.46 8.83 -27.28
C ASP A 343 30.40 9.33 -25.84
N ALA A 344 29.53 10.28 -25.50
CA ALA A 344 29.43 10.80 -24.13
C ALA A 344 28.93 9.74 -23.13
N CYS A 345 28.17 8.76 -23.62
CA CYS A 345 27.72 7.60 -22.87
C CYS A 345 27.44 6.40 -23.79
N GLU A 346 27.39 5.21 -23.21
CA GLU A 346 26.92 4.00 -23.88
C GLU A 346 25.47 3.66 -23.55
N GLY A 347 24.89 4.30 -22.53
CA GLY A 347 23.51 4.15 -22.13
C GLY A 347 22.86 5.44 -21.63
N VAL A 348 21.53 5.50 -21.71
CA VAL A 348 20.74 6.69 -21.36
C VAL A 348 19.74 6.33 -20.27
N GLY A 349 19.77 7.08 -19.17
CA GLY A 349 18.82 6.91 -18.08
C GLY A 349 17.68 7.92 -18.12
N ILE A 350 16.48 7.43 -17.84
CA ILE A 350 15.22 8.19 -17.83
C ILE A 350 14.52 7.96 -16.48
N ALA A 351 14.21 9.05 -15.77
CA ALA A 351 13.52 9.01 -14.47
C ALA A 351 12.06 9.46 -14.62
N ARG A 352 11.75 10.73 -14.32
CA ARG A 352 10.38 11.30 -14.31
C ARG A 352 9.51 10.92 -15.53
N PRO A 353 9.97 10.96 -16.79
CA PRO A 353 9.17 10.47 -17.92
C PRO A 353 8.68 9.03 -17.78
N ALA A 354 9.48 8.15 -17.17
CA ALA A 354 9.12 6.75 -16.96
C ALA A 354 8.04 6.59 -15.89
N ALA A 355 7.90 7.52 -14.94
CA ALA A 355 6.81 7.49 -13.96
C ALA A 355 5.45 7.72 -14.64
N GLN A 356 5.39 8.70 -15.56
CA GLN A 356 4.18 9.01 -16.33
C GLN A 356 3.89 7.95 -17.42
N GLU A 357 4.94 7.46 -18.08
CA GLU A 357 4.84 6.46 -19.14
C GLU A 357 5.76 5.26 -18.83
N PRO A 358 5.32 4.26 -18.05
CA PRO A 358 6.16 3.10 -17.72
C PRO A 358 6.64 2.31 -18.95
N ASP A 359 5.93 2.41 -20.07
CA ASP A 359 6.25 1.82 -21.37
C ASP A 359 6.90 2.78 -22.37
N LEU A 360 7.42 3.92 -21.90
CA LEU A 360 8.06 4.92 -22.75
C LEU A 360 9.20 4.34 -23.60
N ALA A 361 10.04 3.48 -23.01
CA ALA A 361 11.16 2.87 -23.74
C ALA A 361 10.66 2.07 -24.95
N LYS A 362 9.64 1.22 -24.77
CA LYS A 362 8.99 0.49 -25.86
C LYS A 362 8.46 1.43 -26.93
N LYS A 363 7.70 2.47 -26.54
CA LYS A 363 7.12 3.45 -27.48
C LYS A 363 8.18 4.19 -28.31
N LEU A 364 9.32 4.54 -27.70
CA LEU A 364 10.43 5.20 -28.38
C LEU A 364 11.14 4.25 -29.35
N LEU A 365 11.41 3.01 -28.92
CA LEU A 365 12.11 2.00 -29.73
C LEU A 365 11.26 1.54 -30.92
N ASP A 366 9.96 1.40 -30.74
CA ASP A 366 9.01 1.02 -31.80
C ASP A 366 8.70 2.20 -32.75
N GLY A 367 9.18 3.40 -32.46
CA GLY A 367 8.92 4.61 -33.26
C GLY A 367 7.49 5.13 -33.14
N VAL A 368 6.70 4.65 -32.17
CA VAL A 368 5.33 5.12 -31.89
C VAL A 368 5.36 6.57 -31.43
N VAL A 369 6.39 6.96 -30.68
CA VAL A 369 6.60 8.33 -30.20
C VAL A 369 8.05 8.74 -30.39
N LYS A 370 8.31 10.05 -30.54
CA LYS A 370 9.67 10.61 -30.70
C LYS A 370 10.18 11.28 -29.43
N SER A 371 9.32 11.42 -28.43
CA SER A 371 9.62 12.15 -27.20
C SER A 371 8.67 11.76 -26.07
N ALA A 372 9.10 12.06 -24.84
CA ALA A 372 8.28 11.97 -23.64
C ALA A 372 7.14 12.99 -23.63
N ALA A 373 6.17 12.78 -22.75
CA ALA A 373 5.17 13.78 -22.39
C ALA A 373 5.79 15.13 -22.00
N ASP A 374 5.20 16.23 -22.50
CA ASP A 374 5.54 17.60 -22.14
C ASP A 374 4.78 18.00 -20.88
N SER A 375 5.20 17.43 -19.75
CA SER A 375 4.62 17.77 -18.45
C SER A 375 4.72 19.27 -18.20
N LYS A 376 3.60 19.88 -17.76
CA LYS A 376 3.52 21.31 -17.44
C LYS A 376 4.19 21.66 -16.11
N LEU A 377 4.72 20.67 -15.39
CA LEU A 377 5.58 20.89 -14.24
C LEU A 377 6.89 21.54 -14.64
N ASP A 378 7.28 22.57 -13.88
CA ASP A 378 8.62 23.13 -13.98
C ASP A 378 9.67 22.04 -13.70
N PRO A 379 10.52 21.67 -14.67
CA PRO A 379 11.50 20.61 -14.51
C PRO A 379 12.58 20.91 -13.46
N THR A 380 12.71 22.18 -13.05
CA THR A 380 13.64 22.65 -12.01
C THR A 380 13.04 22.56 -10.61
N ASN A 381 11.71 22.48 -10.47
CA ASN A 381 11.05 22.32 -9.17
C ASN A 381 11.15 20.86 -8.69
N PHE A 382 12.18 20.58 -7.91
CA PHE A 382 12.46 19.24 -7.39
C PHE A 382 11.32 18.67 -6.53
N ILE A 383 10.77 19.46 -5.60
CA ILE A 383 9.75 18.97 -4.66
C ILE A 383 8.49 18.55 -5.41
N LEU A 384 7.98 19.40 -6.30
CA LEU A 384 6.79 19.07 -7.10
C LEU A 384 7.07 17.92 -8.06
N GLY A 385 8.26 17.88 -8.69
CA GLY A 385 8.66 16.79 -9.56
C GLY A 385 8.77 15.45 -8.83
N MET A 386 9.22 15.45 -7.57
CA MET A 386 9.26 14.28 -6.70
C MET A 386 7.85 13.80 -6.36
N ILE A 387 6.98 14.70 -5.88
CA ILE A 387 5.58 14.36 -5.54
C ILE A 387 4.86 13.79 -6.76
N ALA A 388 5.01 14.41 -7.93
CA ALA A 388 4.39 13.93 -9.16
C ALA A 388 4.87 12.55 -9.59
N ALA A 389 6.19 12.30 -9.53
CA ALA A 389 6.73 10.98 -9.83
C ALA A 389 6.23 9.93 -8.82
N ASN A 390 6.14 10.27 -7.54
CA ASN A 390 5.56 9.38 -6.53
C ASN A 390 4.09 9.07 -6.83
N THR A 391 3.28 10.09 -7.10
CA THR A 391 1.85 9.92 -7.43
C THR A 391 1.66 9.05 -8.66
N GLN A 392 2.40 9.30 -9.74
CA GLN A 392 2.30 8.53 -10.98
C GLN A 392 2.76 7.07 -10.80
N MET A 393 3.82 6.84 -10.03
CA MET A 393 4.25 5.48 -9.68
C MET A 393 3.24 4.76 -8.78
N ALA A 394 2.63 5.46 -7.82
CA ALA A 394 1.55 4.89 -7.01
C ALA A 394 0.34 4.53 -7.87
N GLN A 395 -0.09 5.42 -8.77
CA GLN A 395 -1.18 5.14 -9.72
C GLN A 395 -0.88 3.94 -10.63
N ALA A 396 0.34 3.86 -11.16
CA ALA A 396 0.78 2.72 -11.95
C ALA A 396 0.77 1.40 -11.16
N SER A 397 0.86 1.46 -9.84
CA SER A 397 0.89 0.30 -8.94
C SER A 397 -0.50 -0.30 -8.63
N TRP A 398 -1.57 0.48 -8.80
CA TRP A 398 -2.93 0.07 -8.41
C TRP A 398 -3.50 -1.07 -9.25
N THR A 399 -3.12 -1.12 -10.53
CA THR A 399 -3.67 -2.11 -11.48
C THR A 399 -2.55 -3.00 -12.02
N PRO A 400 -2.59 -4.34 -11.80
CA PRO A 400 -1.63 -5.26 -12.39
C PRO A 400 -1.75 -5.27 -13.91
N VAL A 401 -0.68 -5.61 -14.63
CA VAL A 401 -0.65 -5.53 -16.11
C VAL A 401 -1.77 -6.35 -16.75
N SER A 402 -2.13 -7.50 -16.16
CA SER A 402 -3.21 -8.37 -16.64
C SER A 402 -4.59 -7.69 -16.69
N ALA A 403 -4.81 -6.65 -15.90
CA ALA A 403 -6.07 -5.92 -15.82
C ALA A 403 -6.04 -4.59 -16.60
N CYS A 404 -4.96 -4.30 -17.33
CA CYS A 404 -4.81 -3.03 -18.04
C CYS A 404 -5.27 -3.06 -19.50
N GLU A 405 -5.81 -4.17 -19.99
CA GLU A 405 -6.31 -4.36 -21.37
C GLU A 405 -5.31 -3.92 -22.47
N GLY A 406 -4.00 -4.01 -22.17
CA GLY A 406 -2.92 -3.61 -23.07
C GLY A 406 -2.43 -2.16 -22.93
N ASP A 407 -3.12 -1.30 -22.16
CA ASP A 407 -2.65 0.04 -21.83
C ASP A 407 -1.79 0.03 -20.56
N ILE A 408 -0.48 -0.10 -20.71
CA ILE A 408 0.45 -0.09 -19.57
C ILE A 408 0.35 1.21 -18.75
N CYS A 409 -0.05 2.32 -19.37
CA CYS A 409 -0.25 3.62 -18.71
C CYS A 409 -1.62 3.77 -18.03
N HIS A 410 -2.45 2.73 -18.00
CA HIS A 410 -3.79 2.78 -17.41
C HIS A 410 -3.79 3.36 -15.98
N GLY A 411 -4.65 4.35 -15.75
CA GLY A 411 -4.86 4.98 -14.43
C GLY A 411 -3.83 6.02 -14.02
N ILE A 412 -2.79 6.27 -14.84
CA ILE A 412 -1.73 7.25 -14.52
C ILE A 412 -2.15 8.64 -15.00
N VAL A 413 -2.01 9.64 -14.11
CA VAL A 413 -2.32 11.04 -14.43
C VAL A 413 -1.40 11.60 -15.51
N ASP A 414 -2.01 12.24 -16.51
CA ASP A 414 -1.30 12.93 -17.58
C ASP A 414 -1.11 14.42 -17.27
N LEU A 415 0.07 14.75 -16.74
CA LEU A 415 0.42 16.13 -16.42
C LEU A 415 0.86 16.97 -17.64
N SER A 416 0.71 16.44 -18.86
CA SER A 416 0.85 17.25 -20.07
C SER A 416 -0.46 17.94 -20.48
N ASP A 417 -1.61 17.45 -19.99
CA ASP A 417 -2.89 18.15 -20.15
C ASP A 417 -2.97 19.34 -19.18
N ALA A 418 -3.22 20.53 -19.72
CA ALA A 418 -3.22 21.76 -18.93
C ALA A 418 -4.32 21.78 -17.86
N LYS A 419 -5.51 21.22 -18.14
CA LYS A 419 -6.63 21.21 -17.18
C LYS A 419 -6.38 20.22 -16.06
N THR A 420 -5.90 19.03 -16.40
CA THR A 420 -5.48 18.02 -15.42
C THR A 420 -4.36 18.55 -14.54
N PHE A 421 -3.37 19.23 -15.14
CA PHE A 421 -2.27 19.86 -14.42
C PHE A 421 -2.73 20.91 -13.41
N GLU A 422 -3.65 21.80 -13.79
CA GLU A 422 -4.18 22.82 -12.86
C GLU A 422 -4.84 22.18 -11.63
N LYS A 423 -5.68 21.16 -11.82
CA LYS A 423 -6.32 20.42 -10.72
C LYS A 423 -5.30 19.70 -9.85
N TYR A 424 -4.35 19.01 -10.48
CA TYR A 424 -3.26 18.34 -9.80
C TYR A 424 -2.47 19.33 -8.92
N MET A 425 -2.16 20.52 -9.44
CA MET A 425 -1.42 21.54 -8.70
C MET A 425 -2.19 22.05 -7.48
N GLN A 426 -3.50 22.25 -7.59
CA GLN A 426 -4.33 22.65 -6.44
C GLN A 426 -4.31 21.59 -5.34
N ALA A 427 -4.52 20.31 -5.69
CA ALA A 427 -4.51 19.21 -4.73
C ALA A 427 -3.11 18.95 -4.14
N ALA A 428 -2.05 19.06 -4.96
CA ALA A 428 -0.68 18.90 -4.51
C ALA A 428 -0.26 19.98 -3.50
N LEU A 429 -0.74 21.22 -3.66
CA LEU A 429 -0.47 22.31 -2.69
C LEU A 429 -1.11 22.03 -1.32
N VAL A 430 -2.31 21.46 -1.28
CA VAL A 430 -2.95 21.03 -0.03
C VAL A 430 -2.13 19.93 0.65
N TYR A 431 -1.73 18.90 -0.10
CA TYR A 431 -0.89 17.83 0.40
C TYR A 431 0.47 18.34 0.93
N ILE A 432 1.08 19.32 0.26
CA ILE A 432 2.31 19.97 0.74
C ILE A 432 2.07 20.66 2.09
N GLY A 433 0.94 21.34 2.26
CA GLY A 433 0.56 21.94 3.54
C GLY A 433 0.44 20.91 4.66
N GLU A 434 -0.22 19.78 4.40
CA GLU A 434 -0.33 18.65 5.34
C GLU A 434 1.05 18.04 5.65
N PHE A 435 1.92 17.89 4.65
CA PHE A 435 3.28 17.40 4.83
C PHE A 435 4.11 18.31 5.74
N ILE A 436 4.04 19.62 5.53
CA ILE A 436 4.71 20.61 6.37
C ILE A 436 4.18 20.52 7.81
N GLN A 437 2.86 20.49 7.99
CA GLN A 437 2.25 20.42 9.31
C GLN A 437 2.59 19.11 10.05
N ALA A 438 2.61 17.98 9.35
CA ALA A 438 3.03 16.70 9.91
C ALA A 438 4.50 16.75 10.36
N ALA A 439 5.39 17.30 9.53
CA ALA A 439 6.80 17.44 9.84
C ALA A 439 7.04 18.38 11.05
N ASP A 440 6.30 19.49 11.14
CA ASP A 440 6.38 20.41 12.28
C ASP A 440 5.92 19.76 13.59
N ASN A 441 4.98 18.82 13.50
CA ASN A 441 4.51 18.00 14.62
C ASN A 441 5.36 16.75 14.89
N GLY A 442 6.48 16.57 14.17
CA GLY A 442 7.35 15.39 14.31
C GLY A 442 6.72 14.07 13.86
N LYS A 443 5.66 14.11 13.03
CA LYS A 443 4.96 12.93 12.51
C LYS A 443 5.57 12.45 11.20
N VAL A 444 5.61 11.13 11.02
CA VAL A 444 6.07 10.50 9.78
C VAL A 444 4.93 10.37 8.78
N MET A 445 5.10 10.92 7.58
CA MET A 445 4.17 10.73 6.46
C MET A 445 4.63 9.59 5.53
N ALA A 446 4.18 8.37 5.84
CA ALA A 446 4.52 7.18 5.06
C ALA A 446 3.76 7.10 3.72
N LYS A 447 2.58 7.71 3.60
CA LYS A 447 1.75 7.63 2.40
C LYS A 447 2.26 8.53 1.27
N VAL A 448 1.99 8.10 0.04
CA VAL A 448 2.15 8.90 -1.19
C VAL A 448 0.93 9.80 -1.35
N PHE A 449 1.10 10.93 -2.05
CA PHE A 449 -0.02 11.77 -2.48
C PHE A 449 -0.89 11.02 -3.50
N GLU A 450 -2.13 10.72 -3.13
CA GLU A 450 -3.11 10.09 -4.01
C GLU A 450 -3.93 11.15 -4.74
N PHE A 451 -3.75 11.24 -6.06
CA PHE A 451 -4.55 12.10 -6.92
C PHE A 451 -5.48 11.23 -7.77
N LYS A 452 -6.77 11.59 -7.85
CA LYS A 452 -7.75 10.94 -8.73
C LYS A 452 -8.44 11.99 -9.57
N GLU A 453 -8.16 11.97 -10.87
CA GLU A 453 -8.78 12.89 -11.82
C GLU A 453 -10.28 12.57 -11.93
N GLY A 454 -11.14 13.54 -11.62
CA GLY A 454 -12.59 13.36 -11.62
C GLY A 454 -13.22 13.15 -10.24
N GLN A 455 -12.44 13.20 -9.15
CA GLN A 455 -12.98 13.30 -7.78
C GLN A 455 -13.13 14.75 -7.28
N ASP A 456 -12.78 15.75 -8.09
CA ASP A 456 -13.16 17.14 -7.83
C ASP A 456 -14.59 17.41 -8.31
N LYS A 457 -15.57 17.09 -7.46
CA LYS A 457 -16.63 18.08 -7.29
C LYS A 457 -15.93 19.35 -6.81
N ILE A 458 -16.14 20.46 -7.51
CA ILE A 458 -15.94 21.78 -6.90
C ILE A 458 -16.67 21.73 -5.56
N ARG A 459 -15.93 21.88 -4.45
CA ARG A 459 -16.49 21.99 -3.11
C ARG A 459 -17.41 23.20 -3.08
N ASP A 460 -18.71 22.96 -3.10
CA ASP A 460 -19.62 23.83 -2.36
C ASP A 460 -19.41 23.48 -0.88
N ASP A 461 -19.12 24.48 -0.06
CA ASP A 461 -18.83 24.37 1.38
C ASP A 461 -20.05 23.89 2.22
N ASP A 462 -21.06 23.27 1.59
CA ASP A 462 -22.33 22.83 2.20
C ASP A 462 -22.72 21.36 1.90
N ASP A 463 -21.84 20.52 1.31
CA ASP A 463 -22.12 19.08 1.09
C ASP A 463 -21.48 18.20 2.19
N PRO A 464 -22.25 17.55 3.09
CA PRO A 464 -21.70 16.69 4.14
C PRO A 464 -21.15 15.39 3.52
N ASN A 465 -19.85 15.13 3.73
CA ASN A 465 -19.17 13.89 3.35
C ASN A 465 -19.96 12.62 3.74
N PRO A 466 -19.80 11.50 3.01
CA PRO A 466 -20.12 10.19 3.57
C PRO A 466 -19.27 9.88 4.80
N LEU A 467 -19.91 9.36 5.85
CA LEU A 467 -19.24 9.00 7.09
C LEU A 467 -18.59 7.63 6.94
N HIS A 468 -17.25 7.59 6.89
CA HIS A 468 -16.48 6.35 6.84
C HIS A 468 -16.01 5.96 8.24
N ILE A 469 -16.57 4.88 8.77
CA ILE A 469 -16.28 4.35 10.10
C ILE A 469 -15.34 3.15 9.94
N LYS A 470 -14.14 3.29 10.51
CA LYS A 470 -13.14 2.23 10.51
C LYS A 470 -13.58 1.08 11.41
N LEU A 471 -13.54 -0.14 10.88
CA LEU A 471 -13.93 -1.34 11.62
C LEU A 471 -12.73 -1.99 12.27
N VAL A 472 -12.90 -2.38 13.54
CA VAL A 472 -11.91 -3.09 14.32
C VAL A 472 -12.25 -4.57 14.30
N TYR A 473 -11.27 -5.37 13.91
CA TYR A 473 -11.35 -6.81 13.79
C TYR A 473 -10.46 -7.44 14.85
N TYR A 474 -10.92 -8.51 15.51
CA TYR A 474 -10.08 -9.28 16.42
C TYR A 474 -10.10 -10.76 16.05
N LYS A 475 -8.93 -11.29 15.65
CA LYS A 475 -8.67 -12.69 15.28
C LYS A 475 -9.72 -13.33 14.34
N ASP A 476 -10.40 -12.52 13.56
CA ASP A 476 -11.45 -12.94 12.63
C ASP A 476 -12.72 -13.54 13.24
N TYR A 477 -13.03 -13.18 14.50
CA TYR A 477 -14.26 -13.63 15.20
C TYR A 477 -15.37 -12.59 15.28
N THR A 478 -15.06 -11.29 15.36
CA THR A 478 -16.09 -10.24 15.55
C THR A 478 -15.71 -8.91 14.90
N VAL A 479 -16.66 -8.31 14.17
CA VAL A 479 -16.54 -6.99 13.52
C VAL A 479 -17.13 -5.91 14.43
N ARG A 480 -16.34 -4.89 14.77
CA ARG A 480 -16.74 -3.88 15.76
C ARG A 480 -16.53 -2.46 15.26
N ALA A 481 -17.41 -1.57 15.73
CA ALA A 481 -17.24 -0.12 15.61
C ALA A 481 -17.09 0.49 17.00
N GLN A 482 -16.19 1.46 17.12
CA GLN A 482 -16.05 2.25 18.34
C GLN A 482 -17.01 3.43 18.30
N ILE A 483 -17.79 3.61 19.36
CA ILE A 483 -18.74 4.70 19.54
C ILE A 483 -18.49 5.42 20.86
N GLN A 484 -19.08 6.59 21.06
CA GLN A 484 -19.23 7.20 22.38
C GLN A 484 -20.70 7.43 22.70
N LEU A 485 -21.07 7.17 23.96
CA LEU A 485 -22.39 7.50 24.52
C LEU A 485 -22.24 8.38 25.76
N GLY A 486 -23.12 9.37 25.91
CA GLY A 486 -23.19 10.23 27.09
C GLY A 486 -22.44 11.56 26.99
N THR A 487 -22.54 12.36 28.05
CA THR A 487 -21.81 13.62 28.22
C THR A 487 -21.24 13.74 29.64
N PRO A 488 -19.91 13.60 29.84
CA PRO A 488 -18.90 13.34 28.81
C PRO A 488 -19.08 11.96 28.15
N GLY A 489 -18.60 11.82 26.91
CA GLY A 489 -18.74 10.58 26.13
C GLY A 489 -17.97 9.41 26.76
N GLN A 490 -18.64 8.26 26.84
CA GLN A 490 -18.09 6.97 27.28
C GLN A 490 -17.85 6.09 26.06
N THR A 491 -16.60 5.67 25.86
CA THR A 491 -16.18 4.89 24.69
C THR A 491 -16.60 3.42 24.81
N LEU A 492 -17.27 2.89 23.79
CA LEU A 492 -17.76 1.50 23.72
C LEU A 492 -17.41 0.87 22.37
N ASN A 493 -17.11 -0.43 22.37
CA ASN A 493 -16.83 -1.20 21.15
C ASN A 493 -17.99 -2.15 20.84
N LEU A 494 -18.91 -1.72 19.97
CA LEU A 494 -20.11 -2.49 19.67
C LEU A 494 -19.93 -3.37 18.44
N MET A 495 -20.50 -4.58 18.49
CA MET A 495 -20.56 -5.50 17.35
C MET A 495 -21.54 -4.95 16.31
N LEU A 496 -21.13 -4.90 15.05
CA LEU A 496 -22.01 -4.48 13.97
C LEU A 496 -22.97 -5.61 13.58
N ASP A 497 -24.27 -5.33 13.55
CA ASP A 497 -25.28 -6.30 13.18
C ASP A 497 -26.23 -5.74 12.10
N THR A 498 -26.08 -6.25 10.86
CA THR A 498 -26.93 -5.90 9.70
C THR A 498 -28.34 -6.47 9.78
N THR A 499 -28.59 -7.40 10.69
CA THR A 499 -29.87 -8.13 10.83
C THR A 499 -30.67 -7.67 12.04
N PHE A 500 -30.02 -6.97 12.97
CA PHE A 500 -30.61 -6.49 14.21
C PHE A 500 -30.83 -4.98 14.17
N ALA A 501 -32.04 -4.53 14.48
CA ALA A 501 -32.39 -3.10 14.38
C ALA A 501 -32.02 -2.29 15.63
N ASP A 502 -32.04 -2.92 16.82
CA ASP A 502 -31.91 -2.20 18.08
C ASP A 502 -30.43 -2.07 18.49
N THR A 503 -29.96 -0.85 18.81
CA THR A 503 -28.65 -0.66 19.45
C THR A 503 -28.77 -0.96 20.95
N ILE A 504 -27.95 -1.87 21.46
CA ILE A 504 -27.99 -2.35 22.85
C ILE A 504 -26.58 -2.29 23.44
N VAL A 505 -26.45 -1.70 24.63
CA VAL A 505 -25.18 -1.62 25.39
C VAL A 505 -25.35 -2.24 26.76
N ILE A 506 -24.26 -2.73 27.33
CA ILE A 506 -24.29 -3.40 28.63
C ILE A 506 -24.36 -2.37 29.76
N SER A 507 -25.33 -2.50 30.66
CA SER A 507 -25.40 -1.68 31.88
C SER A 507 -24.48 -2.23 32.97
N PRO A 508 -23.91 -1.39 33.86
CA PRO A 508 -23.26 -1.84 35.09
C PRO A 508 -24.15 -2.70 35.99
N LYS A 509 -25.48 -2.62 35.81
CA LYS A 509 -26.48 -3.41 36.52
C LYS A 509 -26.83 -4.74 35.82
N CYS A 510 -26.11 -5.10 34.77
CA CYS A 510 -26.32 -6.34 34.01
C CYS A 510 -26.05 -7.57 34.88
N LEU A 511 -27.03 -8.45 34.96
CA LEU A 511 -26.97 -9.72 35.69
C LEU A 511 -26.88 -10.89 34.70
N THR A 512 -26.12 -11.93 35.05
CA THR A 512 -26.18 -13.25 34.42
C THR A 512 -26.35 -14.31 35.51
N TRP A 513 -26.49 -15.59 35.12
CA TRP A 513 -26.52 -16.70 36.08
C TRP A 513 -25.17 -16.94 36.79
N ASP A 514 -24.05 -16.51 36.19
CA ASP A 514 -22.67 -16.76 36.63
C ASP A 514 -21.77 -15.50 36.69
N ASN A 515 -22.36 -14.31 36.51
CA ASN A 515 -21.74 -12.97 36.43
C ASN A 515 -20.60 -12.77 35.40
N SER A 516 -20.27 -13.77 34.58
CA SER A 516 -19.15 -13.72 33.65
C SER A 516 -19.49 -12.92 32.39
N THR A 517 -20.55 -13.28 31.65
CA THR A 517 -20.89 -12.71 30.33
C THR A 517 -21.07 -11.19 30.30
N CYS A 518 -21.57 -10.56 31.37
CA CYS A 518 -21.73 -9.09 31.45
C CYS A 518 -20.42 -8.35 31.76
N SER A 519 -19.39 -9.02 32.31
CA SER A 519 -18.18 -8.36 32.83
C SER A 519 -16.90 -8.80 32.12
N THR A 520 -16.70 -10.10 31.95
CA THR A 520 -15.52 -10.67 31.28
C THR A 520 -15.91 -11.91 30.47
N ASN A 521 -15.36 -12.02 29.27
CA ASN A 521 -15.37 -13.26 28.50
C ASN A 521 -14.08 -14.03 28.83
N PRO A 522 -14.13 -15.05 29.72
CA PRO A 522 -12.94 -15.77 30.16
C PRO A 522 -12.32 -16.63 29.05
N ALA A 523 -13.10 -17.09 28.08
CA ALA A 523 -12.60 -17.90 26.96
C ALA A 523 -11.73 -17.08 25.98
N LEU A 524 -12.05 -15.79 25.83
CA LEU A 524 -11.37 -14.88 24.90
C LEU A 524 -10.50 -13.81 25.59
N ASN A 525 -10.36 -13.87 26.92
CA ASN A 525 -9.64 -12.90 27.75
C ASN A 525 -10.05 -11.43 27.42
N TYR A 526 -11.35 -11.18 27.29
CA TYR A 526 -11.90 -9.87 26.95
C TYR A 526 -12.71 -9.29 28.11
N THR A 527 -12.33 -8.12 28.60
CA THR A 527 -13.10 -7.37 29.59
C THR A 527 -14.05 -6.42 28.87
N ARG A 528 -15.35 -6.56 29.14
CA ARG A 528 -16.38 -5.71 28.50
C ARG A 528 -16.44 -4.35 29.18
N THR A 529 -16.62 -3.31 28.39
CA THR A 529 -16.93 -1.97 28.91
C THR A 529 -18.44 -1.85 29.08
N THR A 530 -18.88 -1.30 30.21
CA THR A 530 -20.31 -1.04 30.46
C THR A 530 -20.60 0.45 30.35
N PHE A 531 -21.82 0.78 29.94
CA PHE A 531 -22.30 2.16 29.85
C PHE A 531 -22.97 2.58 31.16
N ASP A 532 -22.35 3.50 31.89
CA ASP A 532 -22.89 4.04 33.14
C ASP A 532 -23.69 5.32 32.88
N GLY A 533 -25.01 5.17 32.77
CA GLY A 533 -25.91 6.32 32.61
C GLY A 533 -25.85 7.34 33.76
N SER A 534 -25.37 6.98 34.95
CA SER A 534 -25.21 7.93 36.06
C SER A 534 -24.02 8.87 35.88
N ALA A 535 -23.06 8.49 35.03
CA ALA A 535 -21.89 9.29 34.69
C ALA A 535 -22.13 10.27 33.52
N SER A 536 -23.34 10.27 32.94
CA SER A 536 -23.71 11.14 31.83
C SER A 536 -24.74 12.18 32.24
N SER A 537 -24.44 13.46 31.96
CA SER A 537 -25.32 14.60 32.23
C SER A 537 -26.53 14.69 31.29
N THR A 538 -26.49 14.01 30.16
CA THR A 538 -27.51 14.01 29.10
C THR A 538 -28.36 12.73 29.08
N PHE A 539 -28.03 11.77 29.95
CA PHE A 539 -28.71 10.49 30.06
C PHE A 539 -30.17 10.62 30.49
N LYS A 540 -31.04 9.88 29.81
CA LYS A 540 -32.45 9.72 30.15
C LYS A 540 -32.82 8.24 30.18
N ASN A 541 -33.20 7.75 31.34
CA ASN A 541 -33.88 6.46 31.46
C ASN A 541 -35.36 6.65 31.08
N LEU A 542 -35.81 5.95 30.05
CA LEU A 542 -37.18 6.05 29.55
C LEU A 542 -38.15 5.07 30.25
N GLY A 543 -37.63 4.13 31.04
CA GLY A 543 -38.43 3.23 31.88
C GLY A 543 -39.20 2.12 31.15
N ILE A 544 -39.00 1.96 29.84
CA ILE A 544 -39.66 0.93 29.04
C ILE A 544 -38.76 -0.30 29.00
N ASN A 545 -39.24 -1.45 29.50
CA ASN A 545 -38.49 -2.70 29.46
C ASN A 545 -38.86 -3.53 28.23
N ALA A 546 -37.88 -4.18 27.62
CA ALA A 546 -38.06 -5.08 26.50
C ALA A 546 -37.07 -6.24 26.57
N ALA A 547 -37.40 -7.30 25.82
CA ALA A 547 -36.55 -8.46 25.64
C ALA A 547 -36.41 -8.73 24.14
N LYS A 548 -35.19 -8.97 23.69
CA LYS A 548 -34.92 -9.31 22.29
C LYS A 548 -34.03 -10.55 22.23
N ARG A 549 -34.32 -11.40 21.25
CA ARG A 549 -33.70 -12.69 21.01
C ARG A 549 -33.43 -12.79 19.51
N GLY A 550 -32.16 -12.90 19.11
CA GLY A 550 -31.70 -13.14 17.74
C GLY A 550 -30.86 -14.41 17.67
N ASP A 551 -30.31 -14.69 16.49
CA ASP A 551 -29.61 -15.97 16.23
C ASP A 551 -28.31 -16.10 17.03
N ASN A 552 -27.61 -14.98 17.28
CA ASN A 552 -26.34 -14.93 18.03
C ASN A 552 -26.37 -13.96 19.23
N PHE A 553 -27.52 -13.38 19.57
CA PHE A 553 -27.62 -12.40 20.66
C PHE A 553 -28.97 -12.37 21.36
N GLN A 554 -28.94 -12.36 22.68
CA GLN A 554 -30.14 -12.29 23.53
C GLN A 554 -29.92 -11.31 24.68
N ALA A 555 -30.87 -10.39 24.91
CA ALA A 555 -30.78 -9.48 26.05
C ALA A 555 -32.16 -9.02 26.54
N ASP A 556 -32.25 -8.76 27.84
CA ASP A 556 -33.33 -7.95 28.41
C ASP A 556 -32.75 -6.59 28.82
N TYR A 557 -33.44 -5.53 28.43
CA TYR A 557 -32.92 -4.17 28.49
C TYR A 557 -34.01 -3.16 28.81
N THR A 558 -33.59 -2.05 29.40
CA THR A 558 -34.43 -0.87 29.60
C THR A 558 -34.08 0.18 28.56
N ALA A 559 -35.11 0.76 27.97
CA ALA A 559 -35.04 1.90 27.08
C ALA A 559 -34.29 3.08 27.71
N SER A 560 -33.31 3.60 27.01
CA SER A 560 -32.52 4.75 27.41
C SER A 560 -32.35 5.69 26.23
N ALA A 561 -32.04 6.95 26.50
CA ALA A 561 -31.66 7.93 25.49
C ALA A 561 -30.48 8.76 25.99
N ASP A 562 -29.54 9.05 25.11
CA ASP A 562 -28.38 9.88 25.43
C ASP A 562 -27.74 10.46 24.16
N ALA A 563 -26.77 11.36 24.36
CA ALA A 563 -25.86 11.83 23.33
C ALA A 563 -25.03 10.66 22.78
N PHE A 564 -24.88 10.60 21.48
CA PHE A 564 -24.17 9.57 20.73
C PHE A 564 -23.22 10.23 19.74
N SER A 565 -22.01 9.69 19.66
CA SER A 565 -21.09 10.03 18.59
C SER A 565 -20.39 8.81 18.01
N ILE A 566 -20.12 8.89 16.71
CA ILE A 566 -19.36 7.89 15.97
C ILE A 566 -18.59 8.61 14.87
N ALA A 567 -17.27 8.49 14.87
CA ALA A 567 -16.39 9.38 14.10
C ALA A 567 -16.78 10.87 14.32
N ASP A 568 -17.05 11.61 13.24
CA ASP A 568 -17.41 13.03 13.30
C ASP A 568 -18.93 13.27 13.47
N PHE A 569 -19.75 12.22 13.47
CA PHE A 569 -21.19 12.35 13.64
C PHE A 569 -21.57 12.46 15.11
N GLN A 570 -22.51 13.37 15.40
CA GLN A 570 -23.09 13.57 16.72
C GLN A 570 -24.62 13.67 16.61
N SER A 571 -25.34 12.93 17.44
CA SER A 571 -26.80 13.01 17.57
C SER A 571 -27.23 12.53 18.95
N ASN A 572 -28.51 12.70 19.27
CA ASN A 572 -29.13 11.95 20.37
C ASN A 572 -29.79 10.69 19.80
N ILE A 573 -29.56 9.54 20.43
CA ILE A 573 -30.23 8.28 20.07
C ILE A 573 -30.90 7.68 21.30
N MET A 574 -31.96 6.91 21.10
CA MET A 574 -32.44 5.93 22.06
C MET A 574 -31.75 4.58 21.84
N PHE A 575 -31.47 3.85 22.91
CA PHE A 575 -30.82 2.54 22.87
C PHE A 575 -31.29 1.68 24.04
N GLY A 576 -30.99 0.39 24.01
CA GLY A 576 -31.25 -0.53 25.12
C GLY A 576 -30.09 -0.57 26.10
N SER A 577 -30.34 -0.24 27.36
CA SER A 577 -29.41 -0.53 28.47
C SER A 577 -29.69 -1.92 29.01
N ALA A 578 -28.87 -2.91 28.64
CA ALA A 578 -29.07 -4.30 29.02
C ALA A 578 -28.83 -4.51 30.52
N TYR A 579 -29.85 -5.04 31.21
CA TYR A 579 -29.78 -5.42 32.62
C TYR A 579 -29.74 -6.95 32.81
N TYR A 580 -29.95 -7.73 31.75
CA TYR A 580 -29.75 -9.17 31.77
C TYR A 580 -29.29 -9.70 30.42
N MET A 581 -28.31 -10.61 30.43
CA MET A 581 -27.85 -11.36 29.26
C MET A 581 -27.64 -12.84 29.62
N PRO A 582 -28.12 -13.80 28.82
CA PRO A 582 -27.84 -15.22 29.02
C PRO A 582 -26.40 -15.58 28.57
N SER A 583 -25.87 -16.68 29.11
CA SER A 583 -24.50 -17.16 28.84
C SER A 583 -24.25 -17.57 27.39
N SER A 584 -25.29 -17.83 26.60
CA SER A 584 -25.16 -18.11 25.16
C SER A 584 -24.57 -16.95 24.34
N ASN A 585 -24.39 -15.76 24.93
CA ASN A 585 -23.73 -14.61 24.30
C ASN A 585 -22.18 -14.58 24.52
N ASP A 586 -21.62 -15.63 25.14
CA ASP A 586 -20.21 -15.74 25.53
C ASP A 586 -19.22 -15.85 24.37
N ASP A 587 -19.67 -15.94 23.11
CA ASP A 587 -18.75 -16.06 21.96
C ASP A 587 -18.36 -14.69 21.34
N SER A 588 -18.84 -13.56 21.89
CA SER A 588 -18.57 -12.21 21.37
C SER A 588 -17.57 -11.41 22.21
N MET A 589 -16.66 -10.68 21.56
CA MET A 589 -15.75 -9.70 22.20
C MET A 589 -16.25 -8.26 22.02
N ALA A 590 -17.49 -7.96 22.40
CA ALA A 590 -18.11 -6.65 22.19
C ALA A 590 -18.77 -6.10 23.45
N ASP A 591 -18.95 -4.80 23.53
CA ASP A 591 -19.60 -4.10 24.65
C ASP A 591 -21.12 -4.00 24.47
N GLY A 592 -21.64 -4.64 23.41
CA GLY A 592 -23.03 -4.63 22.99
C GLY A 592 -23.17 -4.79 21.47
N ILE A 593 -24.35 -4.45 20.94
CA ILE A 593 -24.67 -4.49 19.50
C ILE A 593 -24.99 -3.09 18.99
N LEU A 594 -24.41 -2.75 17.83
CA LEU A 594 -24.81 -1.63 17.00
C LEU A 594 -25.75 -2.14 15.91
N GLY A 595 -27.04 -1.88 16.07
CA GLY A 595 -28.07 -2.36 15.17
C GLY A 595 -28.16 -1.53 13.88
N LEU A 596 -28.04 -2.18 12.73
CA LEU A 596 -28.16 -1.59 11.38
C LEU A 596 -29.35 -2.15 10.59
N GLY A 597 -30.11 -3.09 11.18
CA GLY A 597 -31.31 -3.68 10.58
C GLY A 597 -32.49 -2.71 10.45
N ILE A 598 -33.55 -3.13 9.74
CA ILE A 598 -34.77 -2.34 9.56
C ILE A 598 -35.78 -2.71 10.66
N ALA A 599 -36.23 -1.71 11.43
CA ALA A 599 -37.37 -1.90 12.32
C ALA A 599 -38.65 -2.10 11.49
N GLY A 600 -39.29 -3.26 11.60
CA GLY A 600 -40.53 -3.55 10.89
C GLY A 600 -41.63 -2.52 11.18
N ILE A 601 -42.39 -2.15 10.14
CA ILE A 601 -43.55 -1.22 10.13
C ILE A 601 -44.70 -1.65 11.10
N LEU A 602 -44.55 -2.76 11.83
CA LEU A 602 -45.55 -3.33 12.75
C LEU A 602 -45.27 -3.08 14.25
N GLY A 603 -44.74 -1.92 14.62
CA GLY A 603 -44.95 -1.34 15.95
C GLY A 603 -44.44 -2.15 17.16
N LYS A 604 -43.29 -2.85 17.06
CA LYS A 604 -42.66 -3.53 18.21
C LYS A 604 -41.14 -3.30 18.36
N SER A 605 -40.57 -2.30 17.71
CA SER A 605 -39.25 -1.74 18.08
C SER A 605 -39.48 -0.28 18.48
N ILE A 606 -39.03 0.08 19.68
CA ILE A 606 -39.34 1.36 20.35
C ILE A 606 -38.05 2.17 20.57
N PHE A 607 -36.88 1.71 20.09
CA PHE A 607 -35.58 2.27 20.49
C PHE A 607 -34.73 2.60 19.26
N ALA A 608 -34.03 3.73 19.30
CA ALA A 608 -33.74 4.54 18.14
C ALA A 608 -32.75 3.83 17.22
N ASN A 609 -33.15 3.78 15.96
CA ASN A 609 -32.31 3.26 14.92
C ASN A 609 -31.30 4.33 14.51
N LEU A 610 -30.02 3.96 14.33
CA LEU A 610 -29.14 4.69 13.40
C LEU A 610 -29.85 4.85 12.03
N SER A 611 -30.61 3.83 11.62
CA SER A 611 -31.36 3.86 10.37
C SER A 611 -32.50 4.89 10.29
N SER A 612 -33.03 5.32 11.44
CA SER A 612 -34.04 6.38 11.54
C SER A 612 -33.45 7.79 11.55
N THR A 613 -32.16 7.90 11.92
CA THR A 613 -31.39 9.16 11.82
C THR A 613 -30.70 9.31 10.46
N TYR A 614 -30.64 8.26 9.62
CA TYR A 614 -30.03 8.34 8.27
C TYR A 614 -30.57 9.48 7.39
N PRO A 615 -31.88 9.80 7.37
CA PRO A 615 -32.39 10.94 6.60
C PRO A 615 -31.88 12.30 7.10
N SER A 616 -31.56 12.44 8.39
CA SER A 616 -30.90 13.63 8.95
C SER A 616 -29.37 13.60 8.82
N MET A 617 -28.79 12.43 8.51
CA MET A 617 -27.36 12.25 8.28
C MET A 617 -26.96 12.54 6.82
N THR A 618 -27.88 12.35 5.85
CA THR A 618 -27.57 12.51 4.42
C THR A 618 -28.75 12.99 3.58
N LYS A 619 -28.53 14.01 2.74
CA LYS A 619 -29.46 14.37 1.66
C LYS A 619 -29.30 13.36 0.52
N THR A 620 -29.95 12.20 0.66
CA THR A 620 -30.15 11.18 -0.38
C THR A 620 -28.88 10.63 -1.08
N PRO A 621 -28.64 9.31 -1.05
CA PRO A 621 -29.53 8.23 -0.61
C PRO A 621 -29.17 7.71 0.81
N SER A 622 -30.15 7.15 1.52
CA SER A 622 -29.92 6.47 2.82
C SER A 622 -29.26 5.10 2.61
N LEU A 623 -28.00 5.12 2.19
CA LEU A 623 -27.18 3.95 1.93
C LEU A 623 -26.37 3.57 3.17
N VAL A 624 -26.31 2.29 3.44
CA VAL A 624 -25.27 1.70 4.29
C VAL A 624 -24.47 0.78 3.41
N SER A 625 -23.19 1.10 3.20
CA SER A 625 -22.27 0.21 2.50
C SER A 625 -21.25 -0.38 3.46
N TYR A 626 -20.94 -1.64 3.22
CA TYR A 626 -20.14 -2.46 4.12
C TYR A 626 -19.07 -3.21 3.33
N TRP A 627 -17.82 -3.06 3.78
CA TRP A 627 -16.65 -3.72 3.22
C TRP A 627 -15.77 -4.32 4.31
N LEU A 628 -15.34 -5.57 4.12
CA LEU A 628 -14.40 -6.28 4.99
C LEU A 628 -13.13 -6.66 4.24
N ASN A 629 -11.98 -6.34 4.81
CA ASN A 629 -10.67 -6.73 4.33
C ASN A 629 -10.28 -8.14 4.80
N ASP A 630 -9.55 -8.87 3.97
CA ASP A 630 -9.06 -10.24 4.22
C ASP A 630 -7.64 -10.28 4.83
N PHE A 631 -6.90 -9.16 4.80
CA PHE A 631 -5.47 -9.16 5.16
C PHE A 631 -5.17 -8.49 6.51
N GLU A 632 -4.21 -9.06 7.27
CA GLU A 632 -3.70 -8.52 8.54
C GLU A 632 -2.98 -7.16 8.36
N GLN A 633 -3.76 -6.10 8.19
CA GLN A 633 -3.31 -4.73 8.28
C GLN A 633 -3.31 -4.30 9.77
N PRO A 634 -2.29 -3.60 10.27
CA PRO A 634 -2.18 -3.18 11.67
C PRO A 634 -3.17 -2.05 12.03
N ASN A 635 -4.07 -1.67 11.11
CA ASN A 635 -4.94 -0.51 11.26
C ASN A 635 -6.27 -0.70 10.51
N GLY A 636 -7.18 -1.51 11.08
CA GLY A 636 -8.58 -1.68 10.66
C GLY A 636 -8.75 -2.64 9.49
N LYS A 637 -9.63 -3.63 9.64
CA LYS A 637 -9.87 -4.67 8.61
C LYS A 637 -11.21 -4.47 7.88
N GLY A 638 -11.74 -3.26 7.81
CA GLY A 638 -13.01 -2.99 7.11
C GLY A 638 -13.51 -1.56 7.29
N TYR A 639 -14.53 -1.18 6.51
CA TYR A 639 -15.20 0.11 6.58
C TYR A 639 -16.72 -0.07 6.58
N LEU A 640 -17.39 0.68 7.46
CA LEU A 640 -18.83 0.94 7.40
C LEU A 640 -18.99 2.37 6.87
N THR A 641 -19.63 2.51 5.72
CA THR A 641 -19.87 3.79 5.07
C THR A 641 -21.35 4.12 5.20
N LEU A 642 -21.65 5.23 5.87
CA LEU A 642 -23.01 5.70 6.09
C LEU A 642 -23.31 6.86 5.14
N GLY A 643 -24.43 6.75 4.43
CA GLY A 643 -24.98 7.83 3.64
C GLY A 643 -24.55 7.88 2.18
N ASP A 644 -23.67 6.99 1.75
CA ASP A 644 -23.23 6.87 0.35
C ASP A 644 -22.72 5.46 0.05
N TYR A 645 -22.40 5.24 -1.22
CA TYR A 645 -21.65 4.09 -1.69
C TYR A 645 -20.16 4.21 -1.36
N ASP A 646 -19.55 3.12 -0.92
CA ASP A 646 -18.10 3.02 -0.78
C ASP A 646 -17.44 2.79 -2.14
N ASP A 647 -17.33 3.85 -2.94
CA ASP A 647 -16.71 3.82 -4.27
C ASP A 647 -15.20 3.53 -4.25
N ARG A 648 -14.59 3.54 -3.06
CA ARG A 648 -13.18 3.19 -2.84
C ARG A 648 -13.04 1.68 -2.76
N ASN A 649 -13.79 1.04 -1.86
CA ASN A 649 -13.60 -0.37 -1.57
C ASN A 649 -14.55 -1.28 -2.36
N CYS A 650 -15.48 -0.72 -3.16
CA CYS A 650 -16.50 -1.49 -3.87
C CYS A 650 -16.60 -1.09 -5.36
N GLN A 651 -16.76 -2.06 -6.26
CA GLN A 651 -16.84 -1.83 -7.72
C GLN A 651 -18.16 -1.18 -8.15
N ASN A 652 -18.13 0.00 -8.79
CA ASN A 652 -19.34 0.75 -9.14
C ASN A 652 -19.94 0.39 -10.53
N ASP A 653 -19.18 -0.31 -11.37
CA ASP A 653 -19.53 -0.63 -12.76
C ASP A 653 -20.46 -1.85 -12.91
N ASN A 654 -20.59 -2.69 -11.87
CA ASN A 654 -21.37 -3.94 -11.89
C ASN A 654 -22.30 -4.12 -10.68
N LEU A 655 -22.97 -3.05 -10.26
CA LEU A 655 -23.96 -3.11 -9.18
C LEU A 655 -25.18 -3.96 -9.57
N THR A 656 -25.36 -5.10 -8.89
CA THR A 656 -26.56 -5.92 -9.06
C THR A 656 -27.55 -5.64 -7.95
N THR A 657 -28.77 -5.24 -8.30
CA THR A 657 -29.86 -5.09 -7.33
C THR A 657 -30.54 -6.44 -7.12
N ILE A 658 -30.60 -6.87 -5.86
CA ILE A 658 -31.28 -8.09 -5.42
C ILE A 658 -32.69 -7.74 -4.93
N THR A 659 -33.66 -8.50 -5.44
CA THR A 659 -35.03 -8.42 -4.94
C THR A 659 -35.15 -9.17 -3.62
N LEU A 660 -35.56 -8.44 -2.58
CA LEU A 660 -35.78 -9.02 -1.25
C LEU A 660 -37.07 -9.87 -1.22
N THR A 661 -37.03 -11.01 -0.54
CA THR A 661 -38.21 -11.81 -0.18
C THR A 661 -38.90 -11.28 1.06
N SER A 662 -38.16 -10.60 1.95
CA SER A 662 -38.70 -9.89 3.11
C SER A 662 -37.87 -8.64 3.36
N GLY A 663 -38.51 -7.47 3.34
CA GLY A 663 -37.87 -6.19 3.65
C GLY A 663 -37.49 -6.02 5.13
N GLN A 664 -37.98 -6.88 6.03
CA GLN A 664 -37.71 -6.75 7.47
C GLN A 664 -36.32 -7.26 7.87
N ASN A 665 -35.74 -8.20 7.11
CA ASN A 665 -34.51 -8.92 7.47
C ASN A 665 -33.48 -9.00 6.33
N TRP A 666 -33.64 -8.20 5.27
CA TRP A 666 -32.80 -8.25 4.07
C TRP A 666 -32.69 -9.65 3.43
N GLU A 667 -33.75 -10.45 3.57
CA GLU A 667 -33.78 -11.82 3.06
C GLU A 667 -34.01 -11.80 1.55
N PHE A 668 -33.37 -12.72 0.82
CA PHE A 668 -33.53 -12.87 -0.62
C PHE A 668 -33.42 -14.35 -1.04
N ARG A 669 -33.78 -14.63 -2.30
CA ARG A 669 -33.67 -15.99 -2.86
C ARG A 669 -32.26 -16.28 -3.32
N LEU A 670 -31.69 -17.36 -2.80
CA LEU A 670 -30.50 -18.02 -3.32
C LEU A 670 -30.94 -19.21 -4.17
N ASN A 671 -30.48 -19.29 -5.42
CA ASN A 671 -30.95 -20.27 -6.41
C ASN A 671 -30.04 -21.49 -6.55
N GLY A 672 -28.85 -21.47 -5.94
CA GLY A 672 -27.96 -22.61 -5.95
C GLY A 672 -26.56 -22.31 -5.43
N TRP A 673 -25.74 -23.34 -5.43
CA TRP A 673 -24.32 -23.26 -5.11
C TRP A 673 -23.51 -24.29 -5.90
N LYS A 674 -22.19 -24.07 -6.03
CA LYS A 674 -21.26 -24.98 -6.70
C LYS A 674 -19.87 -24.89 -6.09
N LEU A 675 -19.19 -26.04 -5.98
CA LEU A 675 -17.77 -26.15 -5.67
C LEU A 675 -17.14 -27.20 -6.61
N GLY A 676 -16.28 -26.76 -7.53
CA GLY A 676 -15.72 -27.64 -8.56
C GLY A 676 -16.81 -28.26 -9.43
N ASN A 677 -16.89 -29.58 -9.48
CA ASN A 677 -17.89 -30.32 -10.27
C ASN A 677 -19.17 -30.68 -9.48
N ARG A 678 -19.24 -30.32 -8.18
CA ARG A 678 -20.39 -30.57 -7.30
C ARG A 678 -21.18 -29.29 -7.11
N GLY A 679 -22.50 -29.39 -7.03
CA GLY A 679 -23.37 -28.25 -6.78
C GLY A 679 -24.83 -28.65 -6.80
N GLU A 680 -25.70 -27.73 -6.38
CA GLU A 680 -27.15 -27.93 -6.35
C GLU A 680 -27.86 -26.67 -6.83
N THR A 681 -28.91 -26.84 -7.63
CA THR A 681 -29.88 -25.78 -7.93
C THR A 681 -31.04 -25.94 -6.96
N LYS A 682 -31.18 -25.00 -6.03
CA LYS A 682 -32.19 -25.05 -4.97
C LYS A 682 -32.57 -23.62 -4.59
N ASN A 683 -33.87 -23.37 -4.47
CA ASN A 683 -34.38 -22.09 -4.01
C ASN A 683 -34.39 -22.07 -2.48
N LEU A 684 -33.40 -21.41 -1.89
CA LEU A 684 -33.26 -21.21 -0.46
C LEU A 684 -33.47 -19.73 -0.10
N ILE A 685 -33.97 -19.47 1.10
CA ILE A 685 -33.99 -18.12 1.65
C ILE A 685 -32.64 -17.85 2.30
N ALA A 686 -31.97 -16.78 1.87
CA ALA A 686 -30.67 -16.36 2.37
C ALA A 686 -30.72 -14.94 2.92
N ARG A 687 -29.80 -14.60 3.82
CA ARG A 687 -29.53 -13.22 4.25
C ARG A 687 -28.03 -12.99 4.46
N VAL A 688 -27.59 -11.73 4.45
CA VAL A 688 -26.22 -11.34 4.81
C VAL A 688 -26.18 -10.91 6.28
N ASP A 689 -25.26 -11.48 7.06
CA ASP A 689 -25.19 -11.28 8.51
C ASP A 689 -23.76 -11.00 8.98
N SER A 690 -23.47 -9.74 9.31
CA SER A 690 -22.14 -9.29 9.73
C SER A 690 -21.63 -9.90 11.04
N THR A 691 -22.53 -10.51 11.83
CA THR A 691 -22.16 -11.17 13.09
C THR A 691 -21.66 -12.60 12.91
N SER A 692 -21.87 -13.19 11.72
CA SER A 692 -21.52 -14.59 11.48
C SER A 692 -20.13 -14.75 10.87
N ARG A 693 -19.24 -15.46 11.58
CA ARG A 693 -17.92 -15.88 11.10
C ARG A 693 -17.99 -16.83 9.91
N TYR A 694 -19.06 -17.63 9.83
CA TYR A 694 -19.20 -18.70 8.86
C TYR A 694 -20.32 -18.39 7.86
N ASN A 695 -20.23 -18.98 6.67
CA ASN A 695 -21.44 -19.19 5.89
C ASN A 695 -22.25 -20.33 6.53
N LEU A 696 -23.42 -20.03 7.07
CA LEU A 696 -24.30 -21.06 7.65
C LEU A 696 -25.21 -21.61 6.57
N VAL A 697 -25.23 -22.93 6.40
CA VAL A 697 -26.00 -23.63 5.38
C VAL A 697 -26.75 -24.83 5.98
N PRO A 698 -27.77 -25.39 5.31
CA PRO A 698 -28.41 -26.62 5.77
C PRO A 698 -27.39 -27.76 5.92
N GLN A 699 -27.62 -28.69 6.86
CA GLN A 699 -26.65 -29.75 7.17
C GLN A 699 -26.28 -30.59 5.93
N ALA A 700 -27.27 -30.91 5.10
CA ALA A 700 -27.05 -31.66 3.85
C ALA A 700 -26.12 -30.92 2.88
N THR A 701 -26.25 -29.59 2.79
CA THR A 701 -25.40 -28.73 1.97
C THR A 701 -23.97 -28.70 2.53
N LEU A 702 -23.81 -28.55 3.85
CA LEU A 702 -22.49 -28.58 4.49
C LEU A 702 -21.75 -29.89 4.19
N THR A 703 -22.45 -31.03 4.30
CA THR A 703 -21.88 -32.35 3.99
C THR A 703 -21.46 -32.48 2.53
N ALA A 704 -22.25 -31.94 1.60
CA ALA A 704 -21.92 -31.93 0.18
C ALA A 704 -20.68 -31.07 -0.12
N ILE A 705 -20.53 -29.92 0.54
CA ILE A 705 -19.35 -29.05 0.44
C ILE A 705 -18.10 -29.77 0.94
N GLY A 706 -18.14 -30.36 2.14
CA GLY A 706 -17.01 -31.10 2.70
C GLY A 706 -16.56 -32.28 1.82
N THR A 707 -17.53 -32.99 1.25
CA THR A 707 -17.26 -34.07 0.27
C THR A 707 -16.59 -33.54 -1.00
N ALA A 708 -17.07 -32.40 -1.53
CA ALA A 708 -16.52 -31.78 -2.73
C ALA A 708 -15.09 -31.24 -2.52
N ALA A 709 -14.78 -30.76 -1.32
CA ALA A 709 -13.47 -30.27 -0.92
C ALA A 709 -12.49 -31.40 -0.51
N ASN A 710 -12.94 -32.65 -0.47
CA ASN A 710 -12.17 -33.79 0.07
C ASN A 710 -11.64 -33.52 1.49
N ALA A 711 -12.50 -32.96 2.34
CA ALA A 711 -12.20 -32.54 3.70
C ALA A 711 -12.83 -33.48 4.74
N THR A 712 -12.30 -33.46 5.96
CA THR A 712 -12.76 -34.29 7.09
C THR A 712 -13.57 -33.46 8.06
N PHE A 713 -14.74 -33.96 8.49
CA PHE A 713 -15.59 -33.27 9.46
C PHE A 713 -15.04 -33.42 10.88
N ASP A 714 -14.97 -32.32 11.63
CA ASP A 714 -14.63 -32.31 13.06
C ASP A 714 -15.87 -31.93 13.87
N SER A 715 -16.43 -32.90 14.59
CA SER A 715 -17.65 -32.70 15.38
C SER A 715 -17.47 -31.80 16.60
N GLY A 716 -16.23 -31.60 17.06
CA GLY A 716 -15.95 -30.70 18.18
C GLY A 716 -16.07 -29.23 17.80
N VAL A 717 -15.76 -28.91 16.53
CA VAL A 717 -15.83 -27.55 15.98
C VAL A 717 -17.11 -27.33 15.17
N GLY A 718 -17.65 -28.39 14.54
CA GLY A 718 -18.82 -28.30 13.66
C GLY A 718 -18.49 -27.91 12.22
N SER A 719 -17.22 -28.04 11.81
CA SER A 719 -16.69 -27.60 10.51
C SER A 719 -15.89 -28.72 9.80
N TYR A 720 -15.59 -28.52 8.53
CA TYR A 720 -14.72 -29.40 7.74
C TYR A 720 -13.29 -28.89 7.70
N PHE A 721 -12.31 -29.80 7.73
CA PHE A 721 -10.88 -29.51 7.76
C PHE A 721 -10.10 -30.23 6.68
N LEU A 722 -9.02 -29.61 6.21
CA LEU A 722 -8.04 -30.18 5.29
C LEU A 722 -6.61 -29.70 5.63
N PRO A 723 -5.56 -30.41 5.18
CA PRO A 723 -4.19 -29.90 5.28
C PRO A 723 -4.03 -28.57 4.54
N CYS A 724 -3.38 -27.57 5.16
CA CYS A 724 -3.25 -26.23 4.58
C CYS A 724 -2.55 -26.21 3.22
N GLU A 725 -1.59 -27.11 2.98
CA GLU A 725 -0.91 -27.29 1.68
C GLU A 725 -1.85 -27.67 0.53
N LYS A 726 -3.04 -28.20 0.83
CA LYS A 726 -4.03 -28.61 -0.18
C LYS A 726 -5.01 -27.49 -0.57
N THR A 727 -4.98 -26.36 0.13
CA THR A 727 -5.93 -25.26 -0.05
C THR A 727 -5.78 -24.54 -1.39
N THR A 728 -4.56 -24.42 -1.90
CA THR A 728 -4.23 -23.79 -3.20
C THR A 728 -4.82 -24.52 -4.41
N PHE A 729 -5.31 -25.76 -4.22
CA PHE A 729 -5.96 -26.56 -5.25
C PHE A 729 -7.50 -26.56 -5.15
N LEU A 730 -8.07 -25.87 -4.16
CA LEU A 730 -9.51 -25.76 -4.04
C LEU A 730 -10.08 -24.82 -5.12
N PRO A 731 -11.16 -25.22 -5.81
CA PRO A 731 -11.81 -24.36 -6.79
C PRO A 731 -12.54 -23.19 -6.11
N ASP A 732 -12.85 -22.15 -6.87
CA ASP A 732 -13.73 -21.09 -6.37
C ASP A 732 -15.10 -21.68 -5.98
N PHE A 733 -15.60 -21.29 -4.81
CA PHE A 733 -16.96 -21.58 -4.41
C PHE A 733 -17.89 -20.62 -5.12
N GLN A 734 -19.08 -21.05 -5.55
CA GLN A 734 -20.02 -20.19 -6.25
C GLN A 734 -21.39 -20.26 -5.59
N PHE A 735 -22.02 -19.11 -5.40
CA PHE A 735 -23.44 -18.96 -5.09
C PHE A 735 -24.18 -18.44 -6.32
N THR A 736 -25.41 -18.89 -6.54
CA THR A 736 -26.26 -18.40 -7.64
C THR A 736 -27.40 -17.58 -7.07
N ILE A 737 -27.56 -16.33 -7.52
CA ILE A 737 -28.67 -15.44 -7.16
C ILE A 737 -29.32 -14.96 -8.45
N GLY A 738 -30.60 -15.23 -8.62
CA GLY A 738 -31.29 -15.07 -9.90
C GLY A 738 -30.63 -15.93 -10.99
N THR A 739 -30.16 -15.28 -12.04
CA THR A 739 -29.41 -15.90 -13.14
C THR A 739 -27.90 -15.67 -13.04
N GLN A 740 -27.42 -14.96 -12.02
CA GLN A 740 -26.02 -14.59 -11.86
C GLN A 740 -25.29 -15.53 -10.89
N ASN A 741 -24.01 -15.78 -11.18
CA ASN A 741 -23.13 -16.58 -10.34
C ASN A 741 -22.10 -15.68 -9.66
N TYR A 742 -21.97 -15.83 -8.35
CA TYR A 742 -21.11 -15.07 -7.48
C TYR A 742 -20.03 -16.00 -6.93
N GLY A 743 -18.79 -15.83 -7.41
CA GLY A 743 -17.64 -16.61 -7.01
C GLY A 743 -16.90 -16.05 -5.79
N ILE A 744 -16.59 -16.95 -4.86
CA ILE A 744 -15.76 -16.75 -3.67
C ILE A 744 -14.46 -17.55 -3.86
N LYS A 745 -13.31 -16.89 -3.80
CA LYS A 745 -11.99 -17.51 -3.89
C LYS A 745 -11.71 -18.38 -2.66
N TYR A 746 -10.87 -19.41 -2.82
CA TYR A 746 -10.53 -20.31 -1.70
C TYR A 746 -9.96 -19.58 -0.47
N LEU A 747 -9.18 -18.52 -0.69
CA LEU A 747 -8.62 -17.67 0.36
C LEU A 747 -9.71 -17.03 1.23
N GLU A 748 -10.87 -16.75 0.65
CA GLU A 748 -11.94 -16.06 1.35
C GLU A 748 -12.80 -17.04 2.18
N TYR A 749 -12.81 -18.34 1.88
CA TYR A 749 -13.63 -19.34 2.60
C TYR A 749 -12.83 -20.44 3.32
N VAL A 750 -11.50 -20.32 3.37
CA VAL A 750 -10.62 -21.24 4.09
C VAL A 750 -9.62 -20.45 4.93
N ASP A 751 -9.42 -20.86 6.19
CA ASP A 751 -8.52 -20.18 7.11
C ASP A 751 -7.66 -21.19 7.91
N SER A 752 -6.49 -20.75 8.37
CA SER A 752 -5.60 -21.55 9.22
C SER A 752 -6.21 -21.71 10.61
N TYR A 753 -6.33 -22.95 11.08
CA TYR A 753 -6.95 -23.21 12.38
C TYR A 753 -5.93 -23.04 13.49
N MET A 754 -6.05 -21.97 14.27
CA MET A 754 -5.19 -21.67 15.44
C MET A 754 -3.68 -21.71 15.14
N GLY A 755 -3.26 -21.34 13.92
CA GLY A 755 -1.86 -21.37 13.51
C GLY A 755 -1.28 -22.78 13.36
N THR A 756 -2.12 -23.81 13.20
CA THR A 756 -1.72 -25.19 12.91
C THR A 756 -1.68 -25.44 11.39
N ASP A 757 -1.09 -26.58 10.98
CA ASP A 757 -1.08 -27.03 9.58
C ASP A 757 -2.46 -27.54 9.09
N ARG A 758 -3.51 -27.43 9.92
CA ARG A 758 -4.91 -27.72 9.57
C ARG A 758 -5.60 -26.43 9.17
N CYS A 759 -6.24 -26.46 8.01
CA CYS A 759 -7.08 -25.38 7.51
C CYS A 759 -8.55 -25.75 7.63
N GLU A 760 -9.36 -24.80 8.09
CA GLU A 760 -10.81 -24.91 8.30
C GLU A 760 -11.55 -24.37 7.07
N ILE A 761 -12.56 -25.09 6.59
CA ILE A 761 -13.55 -24.58 5.64
C ILE A 761 -14.58 -23.78 6.43
N LEU A 762 -14.70 -22.49 6.15
CA LEU A 762 -15.51 -21.52 6.90
C LEU A 762 -17.02 -21.62 6.59
N PHE A 763 -17.55 -22.83 6.67
CA PHE A 763 -18.97 -23.16 6.55
C PHE A 763 -19.41 -23.99 7.75
N GLN A 764 -20.61 -23.70 8.26
CA GLN A 764 -21.21 -24.46 9.35
C GLN A 764 -22.70 -24.72 9.10
N THR A 765 -23.29 -25.59 9.92
CA THR A 765 -24.71 -25.88 9.85
C THR A 765 -25.49 -24.73 10.48
N ASN A 766 -26.54 -24.26 9.78
CA ASN A 766 -27.52 -23.36 10.36
C ASN A 766 -28.44 -24.13 11.32
N SER A 767 -27.94 -24.39 12.54
CA SER A 767 -28.60 -25.21 13.56
C SER A 767 -29.94 -24.62 14.01
N VAL A 768 -30.04 -23.29 14.05
CA VAL A 768 -31.29 -22.58 14.40
C VAL A 768 -32.38 -22.93 13.39
N TRP A 769 -32.13 -22.77 12.10
CA TRP A 769 -33.08 -23.18 11.06
C TRP A 769 -33.40 -24.68 11.13
N GLU A 770 -32.40 -25.52 11.39
CA GLU A 770 -32.61 -26.97 11.48
C GLU A 770 -33.56 -27.36 12.61
N GLN A 771 -33.52 -26.64 13.73
CA GLN A 771 -34.33 -26.90 14.91
C GLN A 771 -35.72 -26.24 14.84
N THR A 772 -35.78 -24.97 14.46
CA THR A 772 -37.01 -24.17 14.56
C THR A 772 -37.82 -24.13 13.27
N ARG A 773 -37.18 -24.39 12.12
CA ARG A 773 -37.77 -24.17 10.78
C ARG A 773 -38.29 -22.75 10.58
N THR A 774 -37.67 -21.78 11.25
CA THR A 774 -37.97 -20.35 11.12
C THR A 774 -36.72 -19.57 10.74
N GLY A 775 -36.88 -18.48 9.98
CA GLY A 775 -35.76 -17.64 9.53
C GLY A 775 -35.13 -18.12 8.22
N PRO A 776 -33.96 -17.58 7.84
CA PRO A 776 -33.28 -17.94 6.61
C PRO A 776 -32.69 -19.35 6.69
N GLN A 777 -32.65 -20.04 5.56
CA GLN A 777 -31.99 -21.34 5.42
C GLN A 777 -30.47 -21.17 5.29
N VAL A 778 -30.03 -20.05 4.70
CA VAL A 778 -28.62 -19.73 4.49
C VAL A 778 -28.29 -18.38 5.12
N VAL A 779 -27.19 -18.31 5.86
CA VAL A 779 -26.62 -17.06 6.36
C VAL A 779 -25.27 -16.85 5.69
N LEU A 780 -25.13 -15.72 5.00
CA LEU A 780 -23.90 -15.34 4.32
C LEU A 780 -23.05 -14.48 5.25
N GLY A 781 -22.05 -15.12 5.86
CA GLY A 781 -21.15 -14.53 6.85
C GLY A 781 -19.88 -13.94 6.25
N HIS A 782 -18.80 -13.89 7.04
CA HIS A 782 -17.54 -13.26 6.65
C HIS A 782 -16.96 -13.74 5.31
N PRO A 783 -16.98 -15.04 4.94
CA PRO A 783 -16.45 -15.46 3.63
C PRO A 783 -17.11 -14.77 2.44
N TRP A 784 -18.43 -14.58 2.49
CA TRP A 784 -19.18 -13.84 1.47
C TRP A 784 -18.90 -12.34 1.56
N GLN A 785 -18.84 -11.80 2.78
CA GLN A 785 -18.63 -10.38 3.05
C GLN A 785 -17.24 -9.88 2.73
N ARG A 786 -16.25 -10.78 2.71
CA ARG A 786 -14.97 -10.49 2.09
C ARG A 786 -15.16 -10.39 0.59
N ALA A 787 -15.66 -11.42 -0.09
CA ALA A 787 -15.77 -11.40 -1.56
C ALA A 787 -16.60 -10.23 -2.16
N TYR A 788 -17.60 -9.73 -1.43
CA TYR A 788 -18.59 -8.79 -1.94
C TYR A 788 -18.92 -7.66 -0.98
N CYS A 789 -19.16 -6.47 -1.53
CA CYS A 789 -19.76 -5.35 -0.82
C CYS A 789 -21.29 -5.43 -0.85
N HIS A 790 -21.90 -4.95 0.22
CA HIS A 790 -23.36 -4.90 0.37
C HIS A 790 -23.79 -3.46 0.54
N MET A 791 -24.71 -3.01 -0.31
CA MET A 791 -25.38 -1.72 -0.17
C MET A 791 -26.82 -1.94 0.26
N PHE A 792 -27.12 -1.54 1.47
CA PHE A 792 -28.45 -1.58 2.03
C PHE A 792 -29.11 -0.20 1.79
N ASP A 793 -30.02 -0.10 0.82
CA ASP A 793 -30.86 1.09 0.64
C ASP A 793 -32.08 0.95 1.56
N VAL A 794 -32.00 1.58 2.73
CA VAL A 794 -33.01 1.48 3.79
C VAL A 794 -34.33 2.10 3.36
N GLN A 795 -34.31 3.14 2.52
CA GLN A 795 -35.53 3.81 2.06
C GLN A 795 -36.24 3.00 0.99
N LYS A 796 -35.50 2.45 0.03
CA LYS A 796 -36.09 1.66 -1.07
C LYS A 796 -36.29 0.19 -0.71
N LEU A 797 -35.79 -0.24 0.44
CA LEU A 797 -35.80 -1.64 0.86
C LEU A 797 -35.17 -2.54 -0.21
N THR A 798 -34.01 -2.13 -0.73
CA THR A 798 -33.26 -2.89 -1.74
C THR A 798 -31.85 -3.18 -1.27
N LEU A 799 -31.37 -4.39 -1.56
CA LEU A 799 -29.98 -4.78 -1.38
C LEU A 799 -29.29 -4.74 -2.74
N GLN A 800 -28.19 -4.01 -2.86
CA GLN A 800 -27.31 -4.10 -4.01
C GLN A 800 -26.00 -4.77 -3.61
N ILE A 801 -25.45 -5.55 -4.54
CA ILE A 801 -24.18 -6.25 -4.34
C ILE A 801 -23.24 -5.88 -5.48
N SER A 802 -22.01 -5.56 -5.10
CA SER A 802 -20.87 -5.40 -6.01
C SER A 802 -19.69 -6.18 -5.48
N LYS A 803 -18.72 -6.45 -6.35
CA LYS A 803 -17.48 -7.10 -5.92
C LYS A 803 -16.68 -6.17 -5.03
N ALA A 804 -16.12 -6.72 -3.96
CA ALA A 804 -15.21 -5.98 -3.09
C ALA A 804 -13.84 -5.81 -3.76
N ASN A 805 -13.25 -4.63 -3.61
CA ASN A 805 -11.89 -4.32 -4.02
C ASN A 805 -10.93 -4.65 -2.87
N HIS A 806 -10.38 -5.86 -2.84
CA HIS A 806 -9.21 -6.18 -1.98
C HIS A 806 -7.88 -5.86 -2.63
N TYR A 807 -7.94 -5.58 -3.94
CA TYR A 807 -6.81 -5.30 -4.81
C TYR A 807 -7.05 -3.95 -5.48
N GLN A 808 -6.89 -2.88 -4.70
CA GLN A 808 -6.64 -1.53 -5.21
C GLN A 808 -5.36 -1.01 -4.57
#